data_AF-A0A0V1K707-F1
#
_entry.id   AF-A0A0V1K707-F1
#
_cell.length_a   1.000
_cell.length_b   1.000
_cell.length_c   1.000
_cell.angle_alpha   90.00
_cell.angle_beta   90.00
_cell.angle_gamma   90.00
#
_symmetry.space_group_name_H-M   'P 1'
#
loop_
_entity.id
_entity.type
_entity.pdbx_description
1 polymer ?
#
loop_
_entity_poly.entity_id
_entity_poly.type
_entity_poly.pdbx_seq_one_letter_code
_entity_poly.pdbx_strand_id
1 'polypeptide(L)'
;LLLLVNFSFLKHVLCEASHANCLPMVEAVLSVGVNIDERNKHLLGALHIAADRDALELVELLLVRGANINLFDGEGQTCLHRCAKKGLVAMCKLLLDRGIDASLVNLHGLTARQLAVGMTVQVLEEHPTVVNRRTRESLEHRLLEASKAGDLEMVKVVLNESDDKQSLINCRDVEGRHSTPLHFAAGYNRLEVVKFLVQAGADIQAKDKGGLVPLHNACSYGHYEVTEFLVQQGADVNATDLWKFTPLHEAAAKGKFDICKLLLANGADKTRTNRDGHTPLDLIKDNENDDVADLLRGDSAILDAAKTGSLEKVKKLVTAENVSCRDGQGRNSTPLHLAAGYNNYDVAEYLINMGADVNAQDKGGLIPLHNAASYGHLEIAHLLIENNGDVNAQDLWGFTPLHEAAQKGRTHLVTLLLNHGADPTIRNQENQIPLELATAEDVRVLLQDAMPSTSRLDTVLIASSDELLPVLSSFTAISLGENCTNTVDNFSTTSSSNSADQSTEKYPVKQQQQQPSRARDFLHQERDKPLAEMSVPLFLKSIGLECLKDLFYKEQITLDVLVEMSHEDLKAIGVSTYGMRHKLIRSIEKLTIGQPIGCSMPGFPSTPVGFNGAVLVPLPADHLEFLAVEDEMQSTIVPHSDPAGAGGVFTKYNISKVQKVFNRRLWERYIRRRDDIAEENNGQHNEKLLFHGSPFVNAIVQKGFDERHAYIGGMFGAGIYFAEHSSKSNQYVYGIGGGTGCLPHKDKSCYVCHR
;
A
#
# COMPACT_ATOMS: atom_id res chain seq x y z
N LEU A 1 -75.08 -55.69 -0.58
CA LEU A 1 -73.62 -55.74 -0.83
C LEU A 1 -72.91 -54.39 -0.64
N LEU A 2 -73.50 -53.25 -1.05
CA LEU A 2 -72.83 -51.92 -0.97
C LEU A 2 -72.41 -51.43 0.44
N LEU A 3 -72.94 -52.00 1.52
CA LEU A 3 -72.58 -51.64 2.91
C LEU A 3 -71.40 -52.43 3.51
N LEU A 4 -70.78 -53.35 2.77
CA LEU A 4 -69.72 -54.26 3.28
C LEU A 4 -68.30 -53.97 2.77
N VAL A 5 -68.08 -52.89 2.00
CA VAL A 5 -66.76 -52.56 1.39
C VAL A 5 -66.20 -51.24 1.93
N ASN A 6 -66.26 -51.06 3.26
CA ASN A 6 -66.25 -49.72 3.86
C ASN A 6 -64.87 -49.08 4.13
N PHE A 7 -63.76 -49.67 3.66
CA PHE A 7 -62.38 -49.15 3.92
C PHE A 7 -61.39 -49.25 2.74
N SER A 8 -61.79 -49.85 1.61
CA SER A 8 -60.93 -50.02 0.43
C SER A 8 -61.50 -49.44 -0.86
N PHE A 9 -62.81 -49.21 -0.94
CA PHE A 9 -63.47 -48.86 -2.21
C PHE A 9 -63.05 -47.46 -2.72
N LEU A 10 -63.12 -46.42 -1.89
CA LEU A 10 -62.65 -45.09 -2.27
C LEU A 10 -61.16 -45.09 -2.63
N LYS A 11 -60.34 -45.92 -1.97
CA LYS A 11 -58.90 -46.07 -2.28
C LYS A 11 -58.67 -46.74 -3.64
N HIS A 12 -59.46 -47.73 -4.02
CA HIS A 12 -59.41 -48.32 -5.37
C HIS A 12 -59.93 -47.36 -6.44
N VAL A 13 -61.09 -46.73 -6.21
CA VAL A 13 -61.68 -45.75 -7.13
C VAL A 13 -60.73 -44.57 -7.36
N LEU A 14 -60.12 -44.00 -6.30
CA LEU A 14 -59.09 -42.98 -6.42
C LEU A 14 -57.79 -43.50 -7.04
N CYS A 15 -57.50 -44.80 -6.99
CA CYS A 15 -56.33 -45.38 -7.65
C CYS A 15 -56.50 -45.52 -9.18
N GLU A 16 -57.73 -45.58 -9.67
CA GLU A 16 -58.05 -45.69 -11.10
C GLU A 16 -58.59 -44.37 -11.70
N ALA A 17 -58.97 -43.41 -10.85
CA ALA A 17 -59.39 -42.07 -11.28
C ALA A 17 -58.19 -41.20 -11.73
N SER A 18 -57.92 -41.22 -13.05
CA SER A 18 -56.99 -40.29 -13.73
C SER A 18 -57.65 -39.48 -14.85
N HIS A 19 -58.95 -39.65 -15.10
CA HIS A 19 -59.69 -39.02 -16.19
C HIS A 19 -61.04 -38.48 -15.73
N ALA A 20 -61.54 -37.43 -16.39
CA ALA A 20 -62.81 -36.76 -16.10
C ALA A 20 -64.01 -37.73 -15.98
N ASN A 21 -64.03 -38.79 -16.78
CA ASN A 21 -65.08 -39.83 -16.76
C ASN A 21 -65.21 -40.57 -15.40
N CYS A 22 -64.20 -40.50 -14.53
CA CYS A 22 -64.23 -41.10 -13.19
C CYS A 22 -64.76 -40.15 -12.10
N LEU A 23 -64.90 -38.84 -12.37
CA LEU A 23 -65.36 -37.86 -11.38
C LEU A 23 -66.77 -38.15 -10.84
N PRO A 24 -67.78 -38.51 -11.67
CA PRO A 24 -69.12 -38.84 -11.15
C PRO A 24 -69.12 -40.08 -10.25
N MET A 25 -68.19 -41.02 -10.46
CA MET A 25 -68.01 -42.19 -9.62
C MET A 25 -67.38 -41.83 -8.27
N VAL A 26 -66.33 -40.98 -8.26
CA VAL A 26 -65.76 -40.42 -7.02
C VAL A 26 -66.84 -39.64 -6.25
N GLU A 27 -67.62 -38.83 -6.95
CA GLU A 27 -68.68 -38.00 -6.36
C GLU A 27 -69.79 -38.84 -5.71
N ALA A 28 -70.20 -39.93 -6.37
CA ALA A 28 -71.15 -40.90 -5.82
C ALA A 28 -70.58 -41.67 -4.61
N VAL A 29 -69.28 -41.99 -4.58
CA VAL A 29 -68.67 -42.63 -3.40
C VAL A 29 -68.59 -41.66 -2.22
N LEU A 30 -68.26 -40.39 -2.46
CA LEU A 30 -68.24 -39.37 -1.41
C LEU A 30 -69.64 -39.07 -0.85
N SER A 31 -70.71 -39.21 -1.64
CA SER A 31 -72.10 -39.04 -1.14
C SER A 31 -72.57 -40.16 -0.21
N VAL A 32 -71.90 -41.32 -0.20
CA VAL A 32 -72.17 -42.44 0.71
C VAL A 32 -71.54 -42.21 2.10
N GLY A 33 -70.77 -41.13 2.30
CA GLY A 33 -70.20 -40.75 3.60
C GLY A 33 -68.86 -41.42 3.92
N VAL A 34 -68.09 -41.79 2.90
CA VAL A 34 -66.71 -42.28 3.10
C VAL A 34 -65.80 -41.15 3.57
N ASN A 35 -64.90 -41.43 4.52
CA ASN A 35 -63.94 -40.45 5.01
C ASN A 35 -62.95 -40.03 3.90
N ILE A 36 -63.02 -38.77 3.50
CA ILE A 36 -62.22 -38.17 2.42
C ILE A 36 -60.73 -38.04 2.76
N ASP A 37 -60.39 -37.91 4.04
CA ASP A 37 -59.02 -37.76 4.55
C ASP A 37 -58.39 -39.11 4.95
N GLU A 38 -59.06 -40.23 4.67
CA GLU A 38 -58.57 -41.56 5.02
C GLU A 38 -57.25 -41.88 4.29
N ARG A 39 -56.21 -42.18 5.06
CA ARG A 39 -54.87 -42.46 4.53
C ARG A 39 -54.76 -43.91 4.05
N ASN A 40 -53.97 -44.13 3.00
CA ASN A 40 -53.60 -45.47 2.53
C ASN A 40 -52.43 -46.06 3.35
N LYS A 41 -51.97 -47.26 3.00
CA LYS A 41 -50.84 -47.95 3.66
C LYS A 41 -49.48 -47.22 3.58
N HIS A 42 -49.37 -46.21 2.73
CA HIS A 42 -48.21 -45.32 2.59
C HIS A 42 -48.46 -43.94 3.23
N LEU A 43 -49.49 -43.83 4.09
CA LEU A 43 -49.92 -42.61 4.76
C LEU A 43 -50.40 -41.48 3.83
N LEU A 44 -50.65 -41.77 2.54
CA LEU A 44 -51.17 -40.80 1.57
C LEU A 44 -52.70 -40.72 1.66
N GLY A 45 -53.24 -39.52 1.87
CA GLY A 45 -54.67 -39.21 1.71
C GLY A 45 -55.07 -38.89 0.27
N ALA A 46 -56.38 -38.71 0.01
CA ALA A 46 -56.93 -38.55 -1.34
C ALA A 46 -56.29 -37.40 -2.16
N LEU A 47 -56.08 -36.23 -1.54
CA LEU A 47 -55.44 -35.07 -2.17
C LEU A 47 -54.01 -35.38 -2.66
N HIS A 48 -53.21 -36.12 -1.88
CA HIS A 48 -51.85 -36.50 -2.27
C HIS A 48 -51.84 -37.43 -3.49
N ILE A 49 -52.79 -38.36 -3.56
CA ILE A 49 -52.93 -39.31 -4.68
C ILE A 49 -53.36 -38.56 -5.95
N ALA A 50 -54.27 -37.60 -5.85
CA ALA A 50 -54.72 -36.77 -6.96
C ALA A 50 -53.59 -35.82 -7.46
N ALA A 51 -52.85 -35.19 -6.55
CA ALA A 51 -51.63 -34.43 -6.87
C ALA A 51 -50.53 -35.31 -7.49
N ASP A 52 -50.39 -36.55 -7.04
CA ASP A 52 -49.38 -37.45 -7.62
C ASP A 52 -49.67 -37.84 -9.08
N ARG A 53 -50.92 -37.72 -9.54
CA ARG A 53 -51.39 -38.01 -10.91
C ARG A 53 -51.69 -36.78 -11.77
N ASP A 54 -51.39 -35.57 -11.28
CA ASP A 54 -51.73 -34.31 -11.99
C ASP A 54 -53.24 -34.17 -12.31
N ALA A 55 -54.09 -34.68 -11.42
CA ALA A 55 -55.54 -34.69 -11.59
C ALA A 55 -56.19 -33.43 -10.99
N LEU A 56 -56.03 -32.28 -11.66
CA LEU A 56 -56.52 -30.97 -11.21
C LEU A 56 -58.02 -30.97 -10.84
N GLU A 57 -58.88 -31.47 -11.73
CA GLU A 57 -60.34 -31.54 -11.53
C GLU A 57 -60.72 -32.42 -10.32
N LEU A 58 -59.94 -33.47 -10.07
CA LEU A 58 -60.15 -34.36 -8.93
C LEU A 58 -59.75 -33.66 -7.62
N VAL A 59 -58.66 -32.88 -7.60
CA VAL A 59 -58.32 -32.05 -6.43
C VAL A 59 -59.39 -30.99 -6.18
N GLU A 60 -59.92 -30.33 -7.21
CA GLU A 60 -61.01 -29.38 -7.04
C GLU A 60 -62.27 -30.05 -6.45
N LEU A 61 -62.69 -31.21 -6.97
CA LEU A 61 -63.82 -31.98 -6.42
C LEU A 61 -63.60 -32.36 -4.95
N LEU A 62 -62.39 -32.84 -4.61
CA LEU A 62 -62.06 -33.23 -3.23
C LEU A 62 -62.09 -32.03 -2.27
N LEU A 63 -61.56 -30.87 -2.68
CA LEU A 63 -61.61 -29.64 -1.89
C LEU A 63 -63.04 -29.11 -1.72
N VAL A 64 -63.87 -29.17 -2.78
CA VAL A 64 -65.30 -28.80 -2.70
C VAL A 64 -66.08 -29.73 -1.77
N ARG A 65 -65.69 -31.01 -1.67
CA ARG A 65 -66.26 -31.98 -0.73
C ARG A 65 -65.59 -31.97 0.66
N GLY A 66 -64.77 -30.97 0.97
CA GLY A 66 -64.25 -30.71 2.32
C GLY A 66 -63.02 -31.51 2.73
N ALA A 67 -62.21 -31.99 1.78
CA ALA A 67 -60.91 -32.59 2.09
C ALA A 67 -60.00 -31.61 2.85
N ASN A 68 -59.27 -32.11 3.85
CA ASN A 68 -58.34 -31.29 4.63
C ASN A 68 -57.13 -30.87 3.76
N ILE A 69 -57.14 -29.61 3.35
CA ILE A 69 -56.13 -29.02 2.46
C ILE A 69 -54.70 -29.06 3.05
N ASN A 70 -54.58 -29.03 4.38
CA ASN A 70 -53.32 -29.08 5.12
C ASN A 70 -53.00 -30.49 5.66
N LEU A 71 -53.65 -31.54 5.13
CA LEU A 71 -53.34 -32.93 5.50
C LEU A 71 -51.89 -33.27 5.16
N PHE A 72 -51.16 -33.83 6.12
CA PHE A 72 -49.80 -34.36 5.91
C PHE A 72 -49.80 -35.82 5.44
N ASP A 73 -48.82 -36.20 4.63
CA ASP A 73 -48.49 -37.60 4.33
C ASP A 73 -47.49 -38.22 5.36
N GLY A 74 -46.87 -39.35 5.00
CA GLY A 74 -45.88 -40.03 5.84
C GLY A 74 -44.49 -39.37 5.91
N GLU A 75 -44.17 -38.46 4.99
CA GLU A 75 -42.93 -37.65 5.00
C GLU A 75 -43.17 -36.26 5.63
N GLY A 76 -44.36 -36.03 6.18
CA GLY A 76 -44.80 -34.70 6.64
C GLY A 76 -45.05 -33.71 5.50
N GLN A 77 -45.20 -34.17 4.26
CA GLN A 77 -45.49 -33.28 3.13
C GLN A 77 -46.99 -33.02 3.04
N THR A 78 -47.38 -31.78 2.76
CA THR A 78 -48.76 -31.45 2.34
C THR A 78 -48.92 -31.62 0.84
N CYS A 79 -50.16 -31.55 0.34
CA CYS A 79 -50.47 -31.52 -1.09
C CYS A 79 -49.63 -30.49 -1.86
N LEU A 80 -49.40 -29.29 -1.29
CA LEU A 80 -48.59 -28.23 -1.90
C LEU A 80 -47.13 -28.64 -2.11
N HIS A 81 -46.52 -29.31 -1.13
CA HIS A 81 -45.13 -29.78 -1.22
C HIS A 81 -44.93 -30.73 -2.40
N ARG A 82 -45.89 -31.65 -2.63
CA ARG A 82 -45.84 -32.60 -3.74
C ARG A 82 -46.07 -31.90 -5.09
N CYS A 83 -47.03 -30.98 -5.17
CA CYS A 83 -47.28 -30.18 -6.38
C CYS A 83 -46.06 -29.32 -6.75
N ALA A 84 -45.44 -28.64 -5.77
CA ALA A 84 -44.26 -27.82 -5.96
C ALA A 84 -43.06 -28.66 -6.46
N LYS A 85 -42.79 -29.80 -5.81
CA LYS A 85 -41.73 -30.76 -6.19
C LYS A 85 -41.92 -31.39 -7.57
N LYS A 86 -43.17 -31.49 -8.05
CA LYS A 86 -43.52 -32.00 -9.39
C LYS A 86 -43.67 -30.91 -10.46
N GLY A 87 -43.58 -29.63 -10.11
CA GLY A 87 -43.73 -28.52 -11.06
C GLY A 87 -45.18 -28.25 -11.50
N LEU A 88 -46.19 -28.66 -10.72
CA LEU A 88 -47.60 -28.60 -11.08
C LEU A 88 -48.20 -27.19 -10.87
N VAL A 89 -47.87 -26.27 -11.77
CA VAL A 89 -48.19 -24.83 -11.70
C VAL A 89 -49.67 -24.55 -11.42
N ALA A 90 -50.58 -25.20 -12.15
CA ALA A 90 -52.03 -24.99 -12.01
C ALA A 90 -52.55 -25.47 -10.64
N MET A 91 -52.06 -26.62 -10.16
CA MET A 91 -52.43 -27.16 -8.85
C MET A 91 -51.89 -26.32 -7.71
N CYS A 92 -50.65 -25.81 -7.81
CA CYS A 92 -50.11 -24.87 -6.82
C CYS A 92 -50.99 -23.61 -6.71
N LYS A 93 -51.41 -23.01 -7.83
CA LYS A 93 -52.32 -21.86 -7.81
C LYS A 93 -53.66 -22.20 -7.14
N LEU A 94 -54.33 -23.26 -7.60
CA LEU A 94 -55.61 -23.71 -7.03
C LEU A 94 -55.52 -23.94 -5.51
N LEU A 95 -54.47 -24.58 -5.02
CA LEU A 95 -54.30 -24.84 -3.59
C LEU A 95 -54.09 -23.54 -2.79
N LEU A 96 -53.31 -22.59 -3.32
CA LEU A 96 -53.09 -21.29 -2.70
C LEU A 96 -54.36 -20.41 -2.69
N ASP A 97 -55.13 -20.43 -3.79
CA ASP A 97 -56.43 -19.77 -3.93
C ASP A 97 -57.48 -20.35 -2.96
N ARG A 98 -57.38 -21.65 -2.65
CA ARG A 98 -58.24 -22.34 -1.67
C ARG A 98 -57.71 -22.29 -0.23
N GLY A 99 -56.64 -21.52 0.03
CA GLY A 99 -56.15 -21.23 1.38
C GLY A 99 -55.29 -22.31 2.04
N ILE A 100 -54.51 -23.07 1.25
CA ILE A 100 -53.47 -23.95 1.81
C ILE A 100 -52.42 -23.14 2.58
N ASP A 101 -51.92 -23.67 3.69
CA ASP A 101 -50.85 -23.03 4.44
C ASP A 101 -49.49 -23.37 3.82
N ALA A 102 -48.88 -22.38 3.17
CA ALA A 102 -47.58 -22.50 2.52
C ALA A 102 -46.37 -22.40 3.49
N SER A 103 -46.61 -22.01 4.75
CA SER A 103 -45.58 -21.91 5.79
C SER A 103 -45.23 -23.26 6.44
N LEU A 104 -46.11 -24.26 6.29
CA LEU A 104 -45.89 -25.61 6.82
C LEU A 104 -44.62 -26.23 6.22
N VAL A 105 -43.90 -26.96 7.07
CA VAL A 105 -42.65 -27.67 6.72
C VAL A 105 -42.84 -29.19 6.82
N ASN A 106 -42.08 -29.92 6.00
CA ASN A 106 -42.02 -31.38 6.08
C ASN A 106 -41.12 -31.90 7.22
N LEU A 107 -40.99 -33.22 7.39
CA LEU A 107 -40.13 -33.83 8.42
C LEU A 107 -38.63 -33.47 8.30
N HIS A 108 -38.20 -32.90 7.18
CA HIS A 108 -36.83 -32.39 6.97
C HIS A 108 -36.70 -30.87 7.21
N GLY A 109 -37.77 -30.21 7.69
CA GLY A 109 -37.79 -28.77 7.93
C GLY A 109 -37.93 -27.91 6.66
N LEU A 110 -38.29 -28.51 5.52
CA LEU A 110 -38.39 -27.81 4.23
C LEU A 110 -39.84 -27.44 3.91
N THR A 111 -40.05 -26.19 3.51
CA THR A 111 -41.32 -25.65 2.99
C THR A 111 -41.58 -26.08 1.55
N ALA A 112 -42.83 -25.95 1.08
CA ALA A 112 -43.17 -26.19 -0.33
C ALA A 112 -42.39 -25.28 -1.29
N ARG A 113 -42.09 -24.03 -0.92
CA ARG A 113 -41.25 -23.12 -1.72
C ARG A 113 -39.83 -23.65 -1.89
N GLN A 114 -39.22 -24.22 -0.86
CA GLN A 114 -37.87 -24.79 -0.94
C GLN A 114 -37.79 -26.09 -1.75
N LEU A 115 -38.92 -26.82 -1.90
CA LEU A 115 -39.02 -27.99 -2.77
C LEU A 115 -39.45 -27.67 -4.21
N ALA A 116 -39.78 -26.41 -4.52
CA ALA A 116 -40.38 -26.01 -5.80
C ALA A 116 -39.40 -26.12 -6.98
N VAL A 117 -39.91 -26.58 -8.13
CA VAL A 117 -39.13 -26.69 -9.38
C VAL A 117 -39.79 -25.94 -10.55
N GLY A 118 -38.97 -25.33 -11.40
CA GLY A 118 -39.42 -24.56 -12.56
C GLY A 118 -40.37 -23.42 -12.19
N MET A 119 -41.44 -23.24 -12.99
CA MET A 119 -42.40 -22.14 -12.82
C MET A 119 -43.18 -22.16 -11.49
N THR A 120 -43.16 -23.25 -10.71
CA THR A 120 -43.78 -23.26 -9.37
C THR A 120 -43.04 -22.41 -8.35
N VAL A 121 -41.74 -22.17 -8.56
CA VAL A 121 -40.92 -21.21 -7.80
C VAL A 121 -41.58 -19.83 -7.84
N GLN A 122 -41.74 -19.29 -9.06
CA GLN A 122 -42.32 -17.97 -9.28
C GLN A 122 -43.75 -17.86 -8.74
N VAL A 123 -44.59 -18.90 -8.94
CA VAL A 123 -45.95 -18.91 -8.37
C VAL A 123 -45.93 -18.80 -6.85
N LEU A 124 -45.06 -19.54 -6.16
CA LEU A 124 -44.94 -19.48 -4.70
C LEU A 124 -44.27 -18.17 -4.21
N GLU A 125 -43.49 -17.49 -5.05
CA GLU A 125 -42.86 -16.20 -4.74
C GLU A 125 -43.70 -14.97 -5.09
N GLU A 126 -44.77 -15.12 -5.87
CA GLU A 126 -45.63 -14.00 -6.29
C GLU A 126 -47.02 -14.04 -5.65
N HIS A 127 -47.48 -15.20 -5.16
CA HIS A 127 -48.84 -15.37 -4.67
C HIS A 127 -49.12 -14.54 -3.39
N PRO A 128 -50.21 -13.77 -3.32
CA PRO A 128 -50.50 -12.87 -2.19
C PRO A 128 -50.65 -13.53 -0.81
N THR A 129 -50.85 -14.85 -0.74
CA THR A 129 -50.93 -15.60 0.52
C THR A 129 -49.56 -16.06 1.05
N VAL A 130 -48.55 -16.13 0.17
CA VAL A 130 -47.16 -16.48 0.52
C VAL A 130 -46.33 -15.21 0.67
N VAL A 131 -46.49 -14.27 -0.26
CA VAL A 131 -45.95 -12.92 -0.15
C VAL A 131 -46.88 -12.11 0.75
N ASN A 132 -46.59 -12.11 2.05
CA ASN A 132 -47.41 -11.45 3.05
C ASN A 132 -47.23 -9.91 3.01
N ARG A 133 -47.58 -9.27 1.88
CA ARG A 133 -47.30 -7.86 1.52
C ARG A 133 -47.84 -6.81 2.52
N ARG A 134 -48.60 -7.23 3.52
CA ARG A 134 -49.29 -6.38 4.50
C ARG A 134 -48.88 -6.63 5.95
N THR A 135 -48.02 -7.61 6.25
CA THR A 135 -47.44 -7.67 7.60
C THR A 135 -46.38 -6.59 7.75
N ARG A 136 -46.33 -6.00 8.95
CA ARG A 136 -45.33 -4.99 9.28
C ARG A 136 -43.91 -5.49 9.06
N GLU A 137 -43.63 -6.73 9.45
CA GLU A 137 -42.34 -7.42 9.24
C GLU A 137 -41.96 -7.48 7.74
N SER A 138 -42.93 -7.71 6.83
CA SER A 138 -42.68 -7.70 5.39
C SER A 138 -42.33 -6.30 4.87
N LEU A 139 -42.99 -5.25 5.38
CA LEU A 139 -42.66 -3.86 5.05
C LEU A 139 -41.29 -3.46 5.60
N GLU A 140 -40.96 -3.84 6.84
CA GLU A 140 -39.67 -3.57 7.46
C GLU A 140 -38.53 -4.24 6.67
N HIS A 141 -38.65 -5.53 6.33
CA HIS A 141 -37.67 -6.24 5.50
C HIS A 141 -37.51 -5.61 4.10
N ARG A 142 -38.63 -5.31 3.41
CA ARG A 142 -38.61 -4.65 2.09
C ARG A 142 -37.91 -3.29 2.15
N LEU A 143 -38.13 -2.49 3.19
CA LEU A 143 -37.51 -1.18 3.36
C LEU A 143 -35.99 -1.30 3.56
N LEU A 144 -35.54 -2.26 4.38
CA LEU A 144 -34.13 -2.50 4.65
C LEU A 144 -33.38 -2.93 3.38
N GLU A 145 -33.90 -3.92 2.64
CA GLU A 145 -33.26 -4.39 1.40
C GLU A 145 -33.35 -3.36 0.27
N ALA A 146 -34.46 -2.61 0.12
CA ALA A 146 -34.53 -1.52 -0.86
C ALA A 146 -33.51 -0.41 -0.55
N SER A 147 -33.32 -0.08 0.74
CA SER A 147 -32.36 0.95 1.17
C SER A 147 -30.90 0.53 0.98
N LYS A 148 -30.61 -0.76 1.12
CA LYS A 148 -29.32 -1.40 0.83
C LYS A 148 -29.04 -1.52 -0.68
N ALA A 149 -30.05 -1.88 -1.46
CA ALA A 149 -29.98 -1.95 -2.92
C ALA A 149 -29.81 -0.56 -3.56
N GLY A 150 -30.39 0.48 -2.95
CA GLY A 150 -30.45 1.83 -3.50
C GLY A 150 -31.72 2.12 -4.31
N ASP A 151 -32.76 1.29 -4.16
CA ASP A 151 -34.03 1.46 -4.87
C ASP A 151 -34.91 2.51 -4.18
N LEU A 152 -34.69 3.77 -4.56
CA LEU A 152 -35.41 4.92 -4.03
C LEU A 152 -36.93 4.84 -4.28
N GLU A 153 -37.37 4.27 -5.41
CA GLU A 153 -38.80 4.18 -5.71
C GLU A 153 -39.47 3.10 -4.86
N MET A 154 -38.83 1.94 -4.64
CA MET A 154 -39.33 0.96 -3.68
C MET A 154 -39.33 1.50 -2.25
N VAL A 155 -38.32 2.27 -1.83
CA VAL A 155 -38.30 2.94 -0.52
C VAL A 155 -39.51 3.88 -0.36
N LYS A 156 -39.82 4.70 -1.38
CA LYS A 156 -41.01 5.57 -1.40
C LYS A 156 -42.32 4.78 -1.37
N VAL A 157 -42.42 3.69 -2.13
CA VAL A 157 -43.61 2.83 -2.18
C VAL A 157 -43.86 2.20 -0.81
N VAL A 158 -42.86 1.56 -0.20
CA VAL A 158 -42.98 0.90 1.11
C VAL A 158 -43.36 1.89 2.22
N LEU A 159 -42.77 3.10 2.22
CA LEU A 159 -43.12 4.14 3.18
C LEU A 159 -44.49 4.80 2.90
N ASN A 160 -45.07 4.63 1.71
CA ASN A 160 -46.44 5.07 1.40
C ASN A 160 -47.50 3.98 1.62
N GLU A 161 -47.11 2.71 1.65
CA GLU A 161 -47.97 1.56 2.00
C GLU A 161 -48.24 1.43 3.51
N SER A 162 -47.50 2.16 4.36
CA SER A 162 -47.63 2.10 5.83
C SER A 162 -48.44 3.26 6.41
N ASP A 163 -49.37 2.93 7.32
CA ASP A 163 -50.09 3.88 8.17
C ASP A 163 -49.18 4.51 9.26
N ASP A 164 -48.11 3.82 9.66
CA ASP A 164 -47.12 4.26 10.66
C ASP A 164 -45.74 4.43 10.00
N LYS A 165 -45.57 5.57 9.34
CA LYS A 165 -44.32 5.91 8.62
C LYS A 165 -43.15 6.18 9.57
N GLN A 166 -43.41 6.84 10.69
CA GLN A 166 -42.37 7.33 11.61
C GLN A 166 -41.68 6.19 12.37
N SER A 167 -42.42 5.12 12.69
CA SER A 167 -41.82 3.91 13.25
C SER A 167 -41.16 3.06 12.17
N LEU A 168 -41.80 2.90 11.00
CA LEU A 168 -41.27 2.09 9.89
C LEU A 168 -39.94 2.63 9.34
N ILE A 169 -39.78 3.94 9.20
CA ILE A 169 -38.52 4.53 8.68
C ILE A 169 -37.31 4.27 9.60
N ASN A 170 -37.56 4.00 10.87
CA ASN A 170 -36.57 3.66 11.89
C ASN A 170 -36.63 2.18 12.31
N CYS A 171 -37.19 1.32 11.45
CA CYS A 171 -37.22 -0.13 11.65
C CYS A 171 -35.81 -0.70 11.83
N ARG A 172 -35.74 -1.94 12.34
CA ARG A 172 -34.49 -2.56 12.78
C ARG A 172 -34.33 -3.91 12.12
N ASP A 173 -33.13 -4.16 11.61
CA ASP A 173 -32.65 -5.49 11.22
C ASP A 173 -32.54 -6.39 12.47
N VAL A 174 -33.66 -7.00 12.87
CA VAL A 174 -33.79 -7.77 14.12
C VAL A 174 -32.96 -9.05 14.10
N GLU A 175 -32.76 -9.64 12.91
CA GLU A 175 -32.00 -10.88 12.73
C GLU A 175 -30.48 -10.63 12.72
N GLY A 176 -30.04 -9.46 12.23
CA GLY A 176 -28.63 -9.07 12.16
C GLY A 176 -28.18 -8.11 13.27
N ARG A 177 -27.83 -6.87 12.87
CA ARG A 177 -27.16 -5.88 13.73
C ARG A 177 -28.10 -4.83 14.34
N HIS A 178 -29.41 -4.96 14.21
CA HIS A 178 -30.38 -3.90 14.55
C HIS A 178 -30.09 -2.58 13.80
N SER A 179 -29.49 -2.69 12.61
CA SER A 179 -29.27 -1.60 11.66
C SER A 179 -30.60 -1.01 11.20
N THR A 180 -30.66 0.32 11.03
CA THR A 180 -31.82 0.99 10.40
C THR A 180 -31.67 1.06 8.87
N PRO A 181 -32.73 1.40 8.11
CA PRO A 181 -32.62 1.69 6.68
C PRO A 181 -31.52 2.68 6.35
N LEU A 182 -31.33 3.71 7.20
CA LEU A 182 -30.28 4.71 7.05
C LEU A 182 -28.86 4.15 7.24
N HIS A 183 -28.65 3.18 8.13
CA HIS A 183 -27.35 2.49 8.27
C HIS A 183 -26.96 1.73 7.01
N PHE A 184 -27.92 1.07 6.36
CA PHE A 184 -27.71 0.35 5.11
C PHE A 184 -27.46 1.32 3.95
N ALA A 185 -28.32 2.32 3.79
CA ALA A 185 -28.16 3.34 2.75
C ALA A 185 -26.80 4.06 2.87
N ALA A 186 -26.37 4.39 4.09
CA ALA A 186 -25.07 5.00 4.35
C ALA A 186 -23.90 4.06 4.05
N GLY A 187 -23.94 2.81 4.53
CA GLY A 187 -22.85 1.84 4.35
C GLY A 187 -22.66 1.32 2.91
N TYR A 188 -23.70 1.39 2.07
CA TYR A 188 -23.69 0.93 0.68
C TYR A 188 -23.63 2.06 -0.37
N ASN A 189 -23.29 3.29 0.06
CA ASN A 189 -23.20 4.49 -0.78
C ASN A 189 -24.49 4.81 -1.57
N ARG A 190 -25.64 4.86 -0.90
CA ARG A 190 -26.94 5.14 -1.51
C ARG A 190 -27.38 6.57 -1.28
N LEU A 191 -26.58 7.54 -1.75
CA LEU A 191 -26.75 8.97 -1.45
C LEU A 191 -28.19 9.49 -1.61
N GLU A 192 -28.89 9.16 -2.70
CA GLU A 192 -30.27 9.63 -2.92
C GLU A 192 -31.28 8.98 -1.97
N VAL A 193 -31.05 7.74 -1.55
CA VAL A 193 -31.83 7.10 -0.48
C VAL A 193 -31.51 7.71 0.88
N VAL A 194 -30.24 7.99 1.18
CA VAL A 194 -29.82 8.69 2.42
C VAL A 194 -30.50 10.05 2.52
N LYS A 195 -30.46 10.86 1.46
CA LYS A 195 -31.15 12.16 1.38
C LYS A 195 -32.65 12.02 1.65
N PHE A 196 -33.32 11.09 0.97
CA PHE A 196 -34.75 10.88 1.12
C PHE A 196 -35.14 10.38 2.52
N LEU A 197 -34.40 9.42 3.09
CA LEU A 197 -34.66 8.90 4.43
C LEU A 197 -34.49 9.99 5.50
N VAL A 198 -33.45 10.81 5.41
CA VAL A 198 -33.25 11.93 6.35
C VAL A 198 -34.38 12.97 6.20
N GLN A 199 -34.74 13.35 4.98
CA GLN A 199 -35.86 14.27 4.72
C GLN A 199 -37.21 13.72 5.22
N ALA A 200 -37.39 12.41 5.22
CA ALA A 200 -38.58 11.72 5.71
C ALA A 200 -38.55 11.40 7.22
N GLY A 201 -37.54 11.86 7.96
CA GLY A 201 -37.49 11.77 9.43
C GLY A 201 -36.78 10.53 10.00
N ALA A 202 -35.84 9.94 9.26
CA ALA A 202 -34.94 8.92 9.80
C ALA A 202 -33.99 9.50 10.86
N ASP A 203 -33.78 8.76 11.96
CA ASP A 203 -32.88 9.15 13.03
C ASP A 203 -31.40 8.98 12.60
N ILE A 204 -30.75 10.12 12.37
CA ILE A 204 -29.33 10.25 12.00
C ILE A 204 -28.40 9.68 13.08
N GLN A 205 -28.83 9.70 14.35
CA GLN A 205 -28.04 9.28 15.51
C GLN A 205 -28.45 7.88 16.01
N ALA A 206 -29.31 7.17 15.27
CA ALA A 206 -29.74 5.83 15.61
C ALA A 206 -28.53 4.93 15.81
N LYS A 207 -28.47 4.21 16.93
CA LYS A 207 -27.39 3.25 17.21
C LYS A 207 -27.78 1.83 16.87
N ASP A 208 -26.91 1.10 16.19
CA ASP A 208 -27.02 -0.35 15.97
C ASP A 208 -26.66 -1.15 17.25
N LYS A 209 -26.65 -2.48 17.15
CA LYS A 209 -26.28 -3.42 18.23
C LYS A 209 -24.83 -3.28 18.71
N GLY A 210 -23.93 -2.78 17.86
CA GLY A 210 -22.55 -2.40 18.22
C GLY A 210 -22.42 -0.98 18.76
N GLY A 211 -23.49 -0.19 18.76
CA GLY A 211 -23.49 1.22 19.14
C GLY A 211 -23.10 2.19 18.01
N LEU A 212 -22.83 1.67 16.81
CA LEU A 212 -22.45 2.46 15.64
C LEU A 212 -23.64 3.31 15.17
N VAL A 213 -23.38 4.52 14.69
CA VAL A 213 -24.37 5.35 13.97
C VAL A 213 -24.13 5.26 12.46
N PRO A 214 -25.07 5.66 11.58
CA PRO A 214 -24.89 5.62 10.13
C PRO A 214 -23.61 6.29 9.62
N LEU A 215 -23.15 7.34 10.30
CA LEU A 215 -21.90 8.04 9.98
C LEU A 215 -20.66 7.12 10.12
N HIS A 216 -20.60 6.21 11.10
CA HIS A 216 -19.50 5.24 11.21
C HIS A 216 -19.42 4.34 9.98
N ASN A 217 -20.56 3.86 9.46
CA ASN A 217 -20.60 3.02 8.27
C ASN A 217 -20.09 3.79 7.03
N ALA A 218 -20.53 5.03 6.84
CA ALA A 218 -20.09 5.88 5.73
C ALA A 218 -18.57 6.12 5.78
N CYS A 219 -18.05 6.44 6.96
CA CYS A 219 -16.62 6.68 7.21
C CYS A 219 -15.77 5.42 7.00
N SER A 220 -16.16 4.27 7.56
CA SER A 220 -15.36 3.03 7.47
C SER A 220 -15.22 2.53 6.02
N TYR A 221 -16.30 2.58 5.23
CA TYR A 221 -16.26 2.15 3.84
C TYR A 221 -15.67 3.19 2.87
N GLY A 222 -15.69 4.47 3.23
CA GLY A 222 -15.06 5.55 2.45
C GLY A 222 -16.01 6.34 1.55
N HIS A 223 -17.28 6.49 1.93
CA HIS A 223 -18.31 7.13 1.11
C HIS A 223 -18.37 8.63 1.42
N TYR A 224 -17.59 9.43 0.69
CA TYR A 224 -17.36 10.85 0.98
C TYR A 224 -18.66 11.68 0.95
N GLU A 225 -19.44 11.60 -0.13
CA GLU A 225 -20.63 12.42 -0.34
C GLU A 225 -21.75 12.10 0.66
N VAL A 226 -21.84 10.83 1.07
CA VAL A 226 -22.74 10.39 2.15
C VAL A 226 -22.26 10.94 3.50
N THR A 227 -20.96 10.89 3.76
CA THR A 227 -20.35 11.42 5.00
C THR A 227 -20.59 12.92 5.11
N GLU A 228 -20.27 13.67 4.05
CA GLU A 228 -20.50 15.12 3.96
C GLU A 228 -21.97 15.47 4.20
N PHE A 229 -22.89 14.81 3.49
CA PHE A 229 -24.32 15.05 3.68
C PHE A 229 -24.78 14.77 5.11
N LEU A 230 -24.39 13.64 5.72
CA LEU A 230 -24.77 13.31 7.09
C LEU A 230 -24.24 14.35 8.10
N VAL A 231 -23.00 14.81 7.94
CA VAL A 231 -22.41 15.86 8.79
C VAL A 231 -23.14 17.20 8.61
N GLN A 232 -23.46 17.59 7.37
CA GLN A 232 -24.27 18.78 7.08
C GLN A 232 -25.69 18.71 7.70
N GLN A 233 -26.26 17.52 7.84
CA GLN A 233 -27.56 17.29 8.51
C GLN A 233 -27.45 17.12 10.05
N GLY A 234 -26.27 17.36 10.64
CA GLY A 234 -26.08 17.35 12.10
C GLY A 234 -25.75 15.99 12.71
N ALA A 235 -25.19 15.05 11.95
CA ALA A 235 -24.59 13.84 12.51
C ALA A 235 -23.43 14.19 13.47
N ASP A 236 -23.32 13.47 14.59
CA ASP A 236 -22.27 13.74 15.57
C ASP A 236 -20.95 13.11 15.10
N VAL A 237 -20.04 13.95 14.61
CA VAL A 237 -18.68 13.56 14.18
C VAL A 237 -17.86 12.90 15.30
N ASN A 238 -18.27 13.10 16.55
CA ASN A 238 -17.67 12.58 17.76
C ASN A 238 -18.51 11.47 18.43
N ALA A 239 -19.54 10.96 17.75
CA ALA A 239 -20.37 9.86 18.24
C ALA A 239 -19.51 8.64 18.57
N THR A 240 -19.81 7.94 19.66
CA THR A 240 -19.08 6.74 20.08
C THR A 240 -19.92 5.48 19.99
N ASP A 241 -19.31 4.42 19.48
CA ASP A 241 -19.86 3.06 19.55
C ASP A 241 -19.68 2.44 20.95
N LEU A 242 -20.04 1.16 21.12
CA LEU A 242 -19.85 0.48 22.40
C LEU A 242 -18.36 0.37 22.81
N TRP A 243 -17.42 0.32 21.87
CA TRP A 243 -15.97 0.25 22.10
C TRP A 243 -15.28 1.63 22.11
N LYS A 244 -16.05 2.73 22.14
CA LYS A 244 -15.59 4.12 22.08
C LYS A 244 -14.88 4.51 20.76
N PHE A 245 -15.02 3.73 19.69
CA PHE A 245 -14.62 4.17 18.36
C PHE A 245 -15.50 5.34 17.91
N THR A 246 -14.88 6.36 17.35
CA THR A 246 -15.56 7.48 16.67
C THR A 246 -15.52 7.28 15.15
N PRO A 247 -16.33 8.00 14.36
CA PRO A 247 -16.22 8.00 12.90
C PRO A 247 -14.79 8.30 12.39
N LEU A 248 -14.01 9.09 13.14
CA LEU A 248 -12.60 9.37 12.82
C LEU A 248 -11.68 8.17 13.07
N HIS A 249 -11.93 7.35 14.10
CA HIS A 249 -11.20 6.09 14.30
C HIS A 249 -11.44 5.12 13.14
N GLU A 250 -12.70 4.98 12.70
CA GLU A 250 -13.07 4.16 11.54
C GLU A 250 -12.43 4.66 10.25
N ALA A 251 -12.50 5.96 9.97
CA ALA A 251 -11.87 6.56 8.79
C ALA A 251 -10.34 6.38 8.79
N ALA A 252 -9.68 6.60 9.93
CA ALA A 252 -8.22 6.48 10.06
C ALA A 252 -7.74 5.04 9.92
N ALA A 253 -8.38 4.08 10.61
CA ALA A 253 -8.06 2.65 10.53
C ALA A 253 -8.32 2.03 9.14
N LYS A 254 -8.97 2.77 8.23
CA LYS A 254 -9.29 2.36 6.85
C LYS A 254 -8.64 3.27 5.79
N GLY A 255 -7.73 4.17 6.17
CA GLY A 255 -6.96 5.00 5.24
C GLY A 255 -7.75 6.10 4.53
N LYS A 256 -8.89 6.55 5.06
CA LYS A 256 -9.83 7.44 4.34
C LYS A 256 -9.45 8.92 4.48
N PHE A 257 -8.35 9.33 3.86
CA PHE A 257 -7.78 10.68 3.96
C PHE A 257 -8.80 11.83 3.85
N ASP A 258 -9.57 11.89 2.77
CA ASP A 258 -10.52 13.00 2.55
C ASP A 258 -11.65 13.04 3.58
N ILE A 259 -12.07 11.88 4.09
CA ILE A 259 -13.05 11.77 5.17
C ILE A 259 -12.44 12.18 6.50
N CYS A 260 -11.21 11.76 6.82
CA CYS A 260 -10.50 12.25 7.99
C CYS A 260 -10.40 13.78 7.96
N LYS A 261 -10.05 14.37 6.81
CA LYS A 261 -9.95 15.83 6.62
C LYS A 261 -11.31 16.51 6.81
N LEU A 262 -12.38 15.97 6.22
CA LEU A 262 -13.75 16.44 6.38
C LEU A 262 -14.22 16.40 7.84
N LEU A 263 -13.98 15.30 8.55
CA LEU A 263 -14.35 15.12 9.95
C LEU A 263 -13.60 16.11 10.85
N LEU A 264 -12.29 16.28 10.66
CA LEU A 264 -11.47 17.25 11.40
C LEU A 264 -11.96 18.68 11.20
N ALA A 265 -12.26 19.06 9.94
CA ALA A 265 -12.81 20.38 9.61
C ALA A 265 -14.19 20.64 10.25
N ASN A 266 -14.94 19.60 10.61
CA ASN A 266 -16.22 19.68 11.32
C ASN A 266 -16.11 19.38 12.83
N GLY A 267 -14.90 19.43 13.40
CA GLY A 267 -14.67 19.36 14.85
C GLY A 267 -14.52 17.95 15.44
N ALA A 268 -14.16 16.95 14.63
CA ALA A 268 -13.81 15.63 15.16
C ALA A 268 -12.54 15.68 16.02
N ASP A 269 -12.62 15.12 17.23
CA ASP A 269 -11.54 15.13 18.21
C ASP A 269 -10.56 13.97 17.95
N LYS A 270 -9.39 14.33 17.39
CA LYS A 270 -8.27 13.42 17.11
C LYS A 270 -7.53 12.91 18.34
N THR A 271 -7.83 13.41 19.53
CA THR A 271 -7.18 13.00 20.79
C THR A 271 -7.99 11.98 21.60
N ARG A 272 -9.26 11.76 21.22
CA ARG A 272 -10.10 10.74 21.87
C ARG A 272 -9.51 9.36 21.70
N THR A 273 -9.60 8.56 22.77
CA THR A 273 -9.17 7.16 22.78
C THR A 273 -10.37 6.21 22.81
N ASN A 274 -10.21 5.08 22.13
CA ASN A 274 -11.13 3.95 22.20
C ASN A 274 -11.02 3.23 23.56
N ARG A 275 -11.73 2.10 23.75
CA ARG A 275 -11.65 1.30 25.00
C ARG A 275 -10.28 0.69 25.27
N ASP A 276 -9.46 0.48 24.25
CA ASP A 276 -8.11 -0.08 24.37
C ASP A 276 -7.05 1.00 24.69
N GLY A 277 -7.44 2.28 24.69
CA GLY A 277 -6.54 3.42 24.90
C GLY A 277 -5.92 3.98 23.62
N HIS A 278 -6.28 3.45 22.44
CA HIS A 278 -5.75 3.91 21.15
C HIS A 278 -6.52 5.12 20.62
N THR A 279 -5.80 6.14 20.14
CA THR A 279 -6.34 7.26 19.34
C THR A 279 -6.58 6.84 17.88
N PRO A 280 -7.23 7.66 17.03
CA PRO A 280 -7.32 7.39 15.60
C PRO A 280 -5.96 7.21 14.90
N LEU A 281 -4.92 7.90 15.40
CA LEU A 281 -3.55 7.81 14.87
C LEU A 281 -2.91 6.44 15.16
N ASP A 282 -3.12 5.91 16.37
CA ASP A 282 -2.53 4.63 16.81
C ASP A 282 -3.14 3.42 16.08
N LEU A 283 -4.32 3.58 15.47
CA LEU A 283 -4.98 2.52 14.71
C LEU A 283 -4.50 2.42 13.25
N ILE A 284 -3.67 3.35 12.78
CA ILE A 284 -3.14 3.32 11.43
C ILE A 284 -2.10 2.21 11.31
N LYS A 285 -2.42 1.24 10.44
CA LYS A 285 -1.53 0.15 10.06
C LYS A 285 -0.95 0.48 8.69
N ASP A 286 0.34 0.21 8.55
CA ASP A 286 1.15 0.28 7.34
C ASP A 286 1.50 1.68 6.81
N ASN A 287 2.70 1.79 6.21
CA ASN A 287 3.26 3.01 5.62
C ASN A 287 2.45 3.53 4.41
N GLU A 288 1.49 2.78 3.90
CA GLU A 288 0.62 3.22 2.80
C GLU A 288 -0.36 4.33 3.23
N ASN A 289 -0.60 4.47 4.53
CA ASN A 289 -1.51 5.46 5.12
C ASN A 289 -0.79 6.64 5.78
N ASP A 290 0.48 6.88 5.44
CA ASP A 290 1.33 7.94 6.02
C ASP A 290 0.70 9.34 5.87
N ASP A 291 -0.03 9.58 4.78
CA ASP A 291 -0.85 10.78 4.56
C ASP A 291 -1.88 11.04 5.68
N VAL A 292 -2.54 9.99 6.16
CA VAL A 292 -3.55 10.08 7.23
C VAL A 292 -2.86 10.24 8.59
N ALA A 293 -1.71 9.58 8.77
CA ALA A 293 -0.91 9.76 9.98
C ALA A 293 -0.40 11.21 10.10
N ASP A 294 0.09 11.79 9.02
CA ASP A 294 0.56 13.18 8.98
C ASP A 294 -0.58 14.19 9.16
N LEU A 295 -1.75 13.95 8.56
CA LEU A 295 -2.95 14.75 8.79
C LEU A 295 -3.37 14.76 10.27
N LEU A 296 -3.32 13.60 10.94
CA LEU A 296 -3.67 13.49 12.35
C LEU A 296 -2.58 14.07 13.27
N ARG A 297 -1.29 13.94 12.93
CA ARG A 297 -0.20 14.65 13.63
C ARG A 297 -0.37 16.17 13.50
N GLY A 298 -0.76 16.68 12.34
CA GLY A 298 -0.88 18.12 12.07
C GLY A 298 0.49 18.80 12.07
N ASP A 299 0.63 19.92 12.76
CA ASP A 299 1.84 20.75 12.83
C ASP A 299 3.12 19.94 13.12
N SER A 300 3.06 18.90 13.96
CA SER A 300 4.21 18.03 14.25
C SER A 300 4.74 17.28 13.01
N ALA A 301 3.87 16.93 12.05
CA ALA A 301 4.30 16.36 10.78
C ALA A 301 4.92 17.41 9.84
N ILE A 302 4.47 18.66 9.90
CA ILE A 302 5.09 19.77 9.15
C ILE A 302 6.51 20.02 9.68
N LEU A 303 6.67 20.08 11.00
CA LEU A 303 7.96 20.26 11.66
C LEU A 303 8.93 19.12 11.33
N ASP A 304 8.48 17.86 11.38
CA ASP A 304 9.33 16.70 11.04
C ASP A 304 9.63 16.62 9.53
N ALA A 305 8.66 16.93 8.66
CA ALA A 305 8.89 17.04 7.21
C ALA A 305 9.92 18.14 6.88
N ALA A 306 9.87 19.28 7.58
CA ALA A 306 10.82 20.38 7.39
C ALA A 306 12.22 20.07 7.94
N LYS A 307 12.31 19.27 9.00
CA LYS A 307 13.56 18.73 9.54
C LYS A 307 14.19 17.66 8.65
N THR A 308 13.39 16.80 8.03
CA THR A 308 13.85 15.69 7.18
C THR A 308 14.09 16.07 5.72
N GLY A 309 13.67 17.28 5.29
CA GLY A 309 13.80 17.73 3.90
C GLY A 309 12.71 17.19 2.98
N SER A 310 11.60 16.70 3.53
CA SER A 310 10.51 16.06 2.79
C SER A 310 9.59 17.07 2.09
N LEU A 311 10.09 17.75 1.06
CA LEU A 311 9.39 18.84 0.34
C LEU A 311 7.96 18.50 -0.07
N GLU A 312 7.71 17.30 -0.60
CA GLU A 312 6.37 16.90 -1.05
C GLU A 312 5.38 16.76 0.12
N LYS A 313 5.83 16.37 1.32
CA LYS A 313 5.01 16.40 2.53
C LYS A 313 4.72 17.84 2.97
N VAL A 314 5.73 18.71 2.95
CA VAL A 314 5.58 20.13 3.30
C VAL A 314 4.55 20.80 2.38
N LYS A 315 4.65 20.63 1.06
CA LYS A 315 3.68 21.13 0.07
C LYS A 315 2.24 20.66 0.30
N LYS A 316 2.05 19.47 0.88
CA LYS A 316 0.73 18.87 1.11
C LYS A 316 0.09 19.29 2.44
N LEU A 317 0.90 19.55 3.46
CA LEU A 317 0.47 19.82 4.83
C LEU A 317 0.44 21.32 5.18
N VAL A 318 1.29 22.13 4.52
CA VAL A 318 1.38 23.58 4.77
C VAL A 318 0.20 24.33 4.15
N THR A 319 -0.35 25.24 4.94
CA THR A 319 -1.36 26.23 4.60
C THR A 319 -0.90 27.60 5.09
N ALA A 320 -1.54 28.67 4.62
CA ALA A 320 -1.23 30.03 5.09
C ALA A 320 -1.42 30.21 6.62
N GLU A 321 -2.22 29.36 7.27
CA GLU A 321 -2.49 29.44 8.71
C GLU A 321 -1.43 28.70 9.56
N ASN A 322 -0.81 27.64 9.03
CA ASN A 322 0.12 26.77 9.77
C ASN A 322 1.59 26.84 9.29
N VAL A 323 1.91 27.63 8.26
CA VAL A 323 3.27 27.80 7.72
C VAL A 323 4.31 28.20 8.79
N SER A 324 3.87 28.98 9.78
CA SER A 324 4.67 29.40 10.94
C SER A 324 4.22 28.71 12.25
N CYS A 325 3.75 27.45 12.17
CA CYS A 325 3.47 26.62 13.34
C CYS A 325 4.73 26.45 14.21
N ARG A 326 4.57 25.99 15.47
CA ARG A 326 5.66 26.01 16.44
C ARG A 326 5.76 24.71 17.23
N ASP A 327 7.00 24.28 17.45
CA ASP A 327 7.31 23.14 18.34
C ASP A 327 7.03 23.49 19.81
N GLY A 328 5.80 23.22 20.25
CA GLY A 328 5.35 23.45 21.62
C GLY A 328 5.99 22.56 22.70
N GLN A 329 6.77 21.53 22.32
CA GLN A 329 7.44 20.63 23.28
C GLN A 329 8.95 20.89 23.40
N GLY A 330 9.59 21.39 22.34
CA GLY A 330 11.00 21.76 22.34
C GLY A 330 11.25 23.27 22.42
N ARG A 331 11.92 23.82 21.41
CA ARG A 331 12.43 25.21 21.41
C ARG A 331 11.43 26.25 20.87
N ASN A 332 10.15 25.92 20.68
CA ASN A 332 9.19 26.83 20.05
C ASN A 332 9.58 27.24 18.61
N SER A 333 10.45 26.44 17.97
CA SER A 333 11.00 26.64 16.64
C SER A 333 9.93 26.42 15.57
N THR A 334 10.01 27.18 14.48
CA THR A 334 9.11 27.05 13.31
C THR A 334 9.66 26.03 12.29
N PRO A 335 8.87 25.58 11.29
CA PRO A 335 9.38 24.76 10.18
C PRO A 335 10.61 25.37 9.50
N LEU A 336 10.66 26.71 9.36
CA LEU A 336 11.79 27.40 8.73
C LEU A 336 13.08 27.33 9.59
N HIS A 337 12.98 27.36 10.92
CA HIS A 337 14.14 27.12 11.79
C HIS A 337 14.73 25.72 11.61
N LEU A 338 13.86 24.72 11.41
CA LEU A 338 14.27 23.33 11.24
C LEU A 338 14.87 23.13 9.84
N ALA A 339 14.20 23.61 8.79
CA ALA A 339 14.75 23.59 7.44
C ALA A 339 16.12 24.30 7.37
N ALA A 340 16.25 25.44 8.05
CA ALA A 340 17.50 26.18 8.12
C ALA A 340 18.60 25.49 8.93
N GLY A 341 18.29 24.83 10.05
CA GLY A 341 19.28 24.11 10.85
C GLY A 341 19.76 22.78 10.23
N TYR A 342 18.90 22.12 9.45
CA TYR A 342 19.16 20.80 8.86
C TYR A 342 19.58 20.83 7.37
N ASN A 343 19.84 22.02 6.81
CA ASN A 343 20.26 22.25 5.42
C ASN A 343 19.25 21.84 4.33
N ASN A 344 17.95 22.04 4.58
CA ASN A 344 16.89 21.69 3.64
C ASN A 344 16.49 22.91 2.79
N TYR A 345 17.35 23.29 1.83
CA TYR A 345 17.17 24.50 0.99
C TYR A 345 15.79 24.58 0.33
N ASP A 346 15.39 23.55 -0.44
CA ASP A 346 14.14 23.57 -1.21
C ASP A 346 12.91 23.75 -0.31
N VAL A 347 12.98 23.22 0.92
CA VAL A 347 11.93 23.39 1.92
C VAL A 347 11.93 24.80 2.51
N ALA A 348 13.10 25.37 2.82
CA ALA A 348 13.20 26.74 3.29
C ALA A 348 12.67 27.73 2.25
N GLU A 349 13.04 27.56 0.98
CA GLU A 349 12.56 28.37 -0.14
C GLU A 349 11.03 28.24 -0.30
N TYR A 350 10.48 27.03 -0.25
CA TYR A 350 9.03 26.82 -0.32
C TYR A 350 8.28 27.43 0.86
N LEU A 351 8.79 27.32 2.08
CA LEU A 351 8.19 27.90 3.29
C LEU A 351 8.17 29.43 3.21
N ILE A 352 9.26 30.07 2.78
CA ILE A 352 9.33 31.53 2.58
C ILE A 352 8.32 31.98 1.53
N ASN A 353 8.24 31.28 0.39
CA ASN A 353 7.24 31.56 -0.66
C ASN A 353 5.79 31.37 -0.19
N MET A 354 5.55 30.53 0.83
CA MET A 354 4.26 30.36 1.51
C MET A 354 4.00 31.39 2.62
N GLY A 355 4.89 32.36 2.85
CA GLY A 355 4.74 33.41 3.85
C GLY A 355 5.27 33.05 5.24
N ALA A 356 6.23 32.14 5.36
CA ALA A 356 6.95 31.92 6.62
C ALA A 356 7.67 33.20 7.07
N ASP A 357 7.55 33.54 8.35
CA ASP A 357 8.30 34.65 8.94
C ASP A 357 9.79 34.28 9.09
N VAL A 358 10.63 34.90 8.26
CA VAL A 358 12.09 34.75 8.23
C VAL A 358 12.79 35.23 9.52
N ASN A 359 12.13 36.08 10.29
CA ASN A 359 12.63 36.66 11.54
C ASN A 359 11.85 36.15 12.77
N ALA A 360 11.06 35.08 12.61
CA ALA A 360 10.37 34.46 13.71
C ALA A 360 11.38 34.04 14.77
N GLN A 361 11.18 34.44 16.02
CA GLN A 361 12.05 34.04 17.12
C GLN A 361 11.60 32.71 17.75
N ASP A 362 12.55 31.83 18.08
CA ASP A 362 12.35 30.66 18.94
C ASP A 362 12.36 31.04 20.44
N LYS A 363 12.26 30.05 21.34
CA LYS A 363 12.22 30.26 22.80
C LYS A 363 13.50 30.91 23.37
N GLY A 364 14.63 30.79 22.70
CA GLY A 364 15.88 31.45 23.02
C GLY A 364 16.05 32.81 22.34
N GLY A 365 15.09 33.27 21.53
CA GLY A 365 15.20 34.50 20.74
C GLY A 365 15.95 34.32 19.41
N LEU A 366 16.42 33.10 19.09
CA LEU A 366 17.12 32.83 17.84
C LEU A 366 16.14 32.93 16.67
N ILE A 367 16.58 33.50 15.55
CA ILE A 367 15.86 33.45 14.26
C ILE A 367 16.44 32.32 13.38
N PRO A 368 15.78 31.88 12.28
CA PRO A 368 16.30 30.87 11.37
C PRO A 368 17.74 31.13 10.87
N LEU A 369 18.13 32.40 10.73
CA LEU A 369 19.48 32.79 10.31
C LEU A 369 20.56 32.43 11.34
N HIS A 370 20.27 32.46 12.65
CA HIS A 370 21.21 31.96 13.67
C HIS A 370 21.47 30.46 13.51
N ASN A 371 20.43 29.66 13.22
CA ASN A 371 20.59 28.22 12.98
C ASN A 371 21.47 27.97 11.75
N ALA A 372 21.18 28.65 10.62
CA ALA A 372 22.00 28.53 9.41
C ALA A 372 23.46 28.94 9.66
N ALA A 373 23.68 30.04 10.40
CA ALA A 373 24.99 30.55 10.76
C ALA A 373 25.80 29.61 11.66
N SER A 374 25.18 29.03 12.70
CA SER A 374 25.87 28.13 13.64
C SER A 374 26.30 26.83 12.95
N TYR A 375 25.43 26.24 12.11
CA TYR A 375 25.76 25.00 11.40
C TYR A 375 26.60 25.20 10.14
N GLY A 376 26.66 26.41 9.57
CA GLY A 376 27.50 26.75 8.43
C GLY A 376 26.82 26.60 7.06
N HIS A 377 25.49 26.68 6.99
CA HIS A 377 24.69 26.46 5.78
C HIS A 377 24.59 27.75 4.95
N LEU A 378 25.56 27.95 4.06
CA LEU A 378 25.79 29.20 3.34
C LEU A 378 24.62 29.58 2.40
N GLU A 379 24.12 28.62 1.63
CA GLU A 379 23.06 28.83 0.64
C GLU A 379 21.73 29.21 1.31
N ILE A 380 21.42 28.60 2.47
CA ILE A 380 20.25 28.98 3.25
C ILE A 380 20.43 30.34 3.92
N ALA A 381 21.62 30.65 4.43
CA ALA A 381 21.89 31.98 4.97
C ALA A 381 21.69 33.07 3.90
N HIS A 382 22.15 32.83 2.67
CA HIS A 382 21.92 33.73 1.53
C HIS A 382 20.42 33.91 1.24
N LEU A 383 19.68 32.80 1.09
CA LEU A 383 18.23 32.80 0.85
C LEU A 383 17.46 33.57 1.93
N LEU A 384 17.80 33.38 3.21
CA LEU A 384 17.16 34.09 4.32
C LEU A 384 17.44 35.60 4.25
N ILE A 385 18.68 36.01 3.97
CA ILE A 385 19.08 37.42 3.88
C ILE A 385 18.40 38.12 2.69
N GLU A 386 18.34 37.47 1.53
CA GLU A 386 17.64 37.99 0.34
C GLU A 386 16.14 38.22 0.60
N ASN A 387 15.54 37.41 1.48
CA ASN A 387 14.14 37.52 1.89
C ASN A 387 13.95 38.33 3.20
N ASN A 388 14.82 39.31 3.45
CA ASN A 388 14.76 40.25 4.60
C ASN A 388 15.03 39.63 5.99
N GLY A 389 15.80 38.55 6.07
CA GLY A 389 16.37 38.06 7.32
C GLY A 389 17.31 39.08 7.97
N ASP A 390 17.09 39.41 9.24
CA ASP A 390 17.88 40.41 9.97
C ASP A 390 19.25 39.85 10.38
N VAL A 391 20.28 40.27 9.66
CA VAL A 391 21.70 39.91 9.89
C VAL A 391 22.24 40.34 11.26
N ASN A 392 21.59 41.29 11.92
CA ASN A 392 21.97 41.84 13.23
C ASN A 392 20.98 41.47 14.35
N ALA A 393 20.00 40.59 14.08
CA ALA A 393 19.04 40.13 15.09
C ALA A 393 19.75 39.57 16.32
N GLN A 394 19.40 40.07 17.49
CA GLN A 394 19.93 39.58 18.77
C GLN A 394 18.98 38.56 19.41
N ASP A 395 19.54 37.44 19.86
CA ASP A 395 18.83 36.46 20.69
C ASP A 395 18.69 36.94 22.15
N LEU A 396 18.12 36.11 23.04
CA LEU A 396 17.93 36.46 24.44
C LEU A 396 19.24 36.61 25.24
N TRP A 397 20.39 36.26 24.68
CA TRP A 397 21.73 36.47 25.25
C TRP A 397 22.52 37.55 24.52
N GLY A 398 21.92 38.24 23.54
CA GLY A 398 22.56 39.29 22.74
C GLY A 398 23.45 38.77 21.60
N PHE A 399 23.45 37.46 21.32
CA PHE A 399 24.20 36.90 20.20
C PHE A 399 23.51 37.22 18.88
N THR A 400 24.29 37.63 17.88
CA THR A 400 23.83 37.79 16.49
C THR A 400 24.24 36.58 15.64
N PRO A 401 23.68 36.39 14.42
CA PRO A 401 24.17 35.37 13.50
C PRO A 401 25.68 35.45 13.24
N LEU A 402 26.27 36.66 13.29
CA LEU A 402 27.71 36.86 13.16
C LEU A 402 28.50 36.32 14.36
N HIS A 403 27.97 36.42 15.60
CA HIS A 403 28.58 35.80 16.78
C HIS A 403 28.61 34.27 16.65
N GLU A 404 27.50 33.66 16.22
CA GLU A 404 27.41 32.22 15.97
C GLU A 404 28.37 31.77 14.87
N ALA A 405 28.35 32.43 13.71
CA ALA A 405 29.25 32.12 12.60
C ALA A 405 30.74 32.24 13.01
N ALA A 406 31.09 33.27 13.79
CA ALA A 406 32.44 33.48 14.28
C ALA A 406 32.87 32.40 15.28
N GLN A 407 32.04 32.11 16.28
CA GLN A 407 32.33 31.12 17.32
C GLN A 407 32.52 29.71 16.73
N LYS A 408 31.71 29.33 15.73
CA LYS A 408 31.81 28.02 15.05
C LYS A 408 32.81 27.98 13.87
N GLY A 409 33.59 29.05 13.64
CA GLY A 409 34.62 29.08 12.60
C GLY A 409 34.08 29.01 11.16
N ARG A 410 32.95 29.67 10.87
CA ARG A 410 32.27 29.60 9.57
C ARG A 410 32.72 30.70 8.60
N THR A 411 33.98 30.65 8.18
CA THR A 411 34.66 31.69 7.36
C THR A 411 33.81 32.26 6.22
N HIS A 412 33.28 31.40 5.33
CA HIS A 412 32.45 31.84 4.21
C HIS A 412 31.15 32.56 4.63
N LEU A 413 30.56 32.13 5.75
CA LEU A 413 29.29 32.65 6.26
C LEU A 413 29.51 33.95 7.05
N VAL A 414 30.65 34.08 7.74
CA VAL A 414 31.14 35.36 8.28
C VAL A 414 31.31 36.40 7.16
N THR A 415 31.99 36.03 6.06
CA THR A 415 32.15 36.91 4.89
C THR A 415 30.79 37.30 4.28
N LEU A 416 29.85 36.35 4.14
CA LEU A 416 28.50 36.63 3.66
C LEU A 416 27.78 37.65 4.56
N LEU A 417 27.75 37.40 5.88
CA LEU A 417 27.08 38.28 6.85
C LEU A 417 27.66 39.70 6.83
N LEU A 418 28.99 39.83 6.82
CA LEU A 418 29.67 41.13 6.75
C LEU A 418 29.35 41.88 5.44
N ASN A 419 29.37 41.19 4.30
CA ASN A 419 29.01 41.77 2.99
C ASN A 419 27.56 42.28 2.95
N HIS A 420 26.67 41.69 3.75
CA HIS A 420 25.25 42.09 3.87
C HIS A 420 24.97 42.99 5.08
N GLY A 421 26.00 43.57 5.70
CA GLY A 421 25.84 44.62 6.72
C GLY A 421 25.72 44.13 8.17
N ALA A 422 26.18 42.92 8.47
CA ALA A 422 26.36 42.49 9.86
C ALA A 422 27.44 43.33 10.55
N ASP A 423 27.15 43.85 11.74
CA ASP A 423 28.04 44.74 12.50
C ASP A 423 28.98 43.91 13.41
N PRO A 424 30.31 43.92 13.19
CA PRO A 424 31.28 43.19 13.99
C PRO A 424 31.55 43.82 15.37
N THR A 425 30.88 44.92 15.73
CA THR A 425 31.05 45.64 16.99
C THR A 425 29.91 45.46 17.99
N ILE A 426 28.80 44.83 17.59
CA ILE A 426 27.70 44.47 18.51
C ILE A 426 28.23 43.56 19.61
N ARG A 427 27.80 43.82 20.86
CA ARG A 427 28.18 43.03 22.04
C ARG A 427 27.02 42.16 22.53
N ASN A 428 27.34 40.94 22.93
CA ASN A 428 26.42 40.07 23.67
C ASN A 428 26.31 40.49 25.16
N GLN A 429 25.51 39.76 25.96
CA GLN A 429 25.34 40.04 27.40
C GLN A 429 26.62 39.87 28.24
N GLU A 430 27.59 39.07 27.77
CA GLU A 430 28.91 38.94 28.39
C GLU A 430 29.87 40.09 27.98
N ASN A 431 29.35 41.11 27.27
CA ASN A 431 30.09 42.19 26.62
C ASN A 431 31.09 41.73 25.54
N GLN A 432 31.00 40.51 25.03
CA GLN A 432 31.88 40.02 23.97
C GLN A 432 31.41 40.46 22.59
N ILE A 433 32.35 40.75 21.69
CA ILE A 433 32.11 40.94 20.24
C ILE A 433 32.40 39.63 19.46
N PRO A 434 31.96 39.47 18.20
CA PRO A 434 32.22 38.26 17.40
C PRO A 434 33.71 37.89 17.30
N LEU A 435 34.61 38.88 17.23
CA LEU A 435 36.06 38.68 17.16
C LEU A 435 36.65 38.02 18.43
N GLU A 436 36.08 38.30 19.60
CA GLU A 436 36.52 37.73 20.88
C GLU A 436 36.09 36.25 21.01
N LEU A 437 35.01 35.86 20.32
CA LEU A 437 34.52 34.48 20.24
C LEU A 437 35.15 33.67 19.10
N ALA A 438 35.80 34.32 18.13
CA ALA A 438 36.29 33.68 16.91
C ALA A 438 37.38 32.63 17.19
N THR A 439 37.08 31.37 16.86
CA THR A 439 37.93 30.20 17.12
C THR A 439 38.92 29.88 16.00
N ALA A 440 38.68 30.37 14.78
CA ALA A 440 39.51 30.15 13.61
C ALA A 440 40.26 31.44 13.22
N GLU A 441 41.54 31.32 12.85
CA GLU A 441 42.42 32.48 12.63
C GLU A 441 42.05 33.28 11.38
N ASP A 442 41.58 32.62 10.33
CA ASP A 442 41.03 33.26 9.13
C ASP A 442 39.79 34.10 9.44
N VAL A 443 38.89 33.59 10.28
CA VAL A 443 37.75 34.34 10.81
C VAL A 443 38.20 35.54 11.65
N ARG A 444 39.23 35.39 12.49
CA ARG A 444 39.78 36.49 13.31
C ARG A 444 40.33 37.62 12.43
N VAL A 445 41.09 37.28 11.40
CA VAL A 445 41.63 38.26 10.44
C VAL A 445 40.49 38.98 9.70
N LEU A 446 39.50 38.24 9.17
CA LEU A 446 38.34 38.84 8.48
C LEU A 446 37.57 39.83 9.36
N LEU A 447 37.35 39.49 10.64
CA LEU A 447 36.67 40.38 11.57
C LEU A 447 37.53 41.60 11.94
N GLN A 448 38.86 41.46 12.11
CA GLN A 448 39.77 42.59 12.35
C GLN A 448 39.89 43.55 11.16
N ASP A 449 39.72 43.06 9.93
CA ASP A 449 39.66 43.88 8.71
C ASP A 449 38.30 44.55 8.51
N ALA A 450 37.21 43.93 8.97
CA ALA A 450 35.87 44.54 8.94
C ALA A 450 35.62 45.58 10.05
N MET A 451 36.39 45.55 11.15
CA MET A 451 36.23 46.52 12.25
C MET A 451 36.79 47.91 11.92
N PRO A 452 36.14 48.99 12.36
CA PRO A 452 36.67 50.35 12.19
C PRO A 452 38.01 50.52 12.92
N SER A 453 38.87 51.37 12.36
CA SER A 453 40.28 51.51 12.75
C SER A 453 40.52 51.94 14.21
N THR A 454 39.47 52.40 14.90
CA THR A 454 39.47 52.81 16.32
C THR A 454 39.30 51.65 17.31
N SER A 455 39.05 50.43 16.82
CA SER A 455 38.76 49.24 17.65
C SER A 455 39.70 48.05 17.41
N ARG A 456 40.79 48.25 16.67
CA ARG A 456 41.86 47.24 16.56
C ARG A 456 42.64 47.19 17.88
N LEU A 457 42.64 46.03 18.53
CA LEU A 457 43.49 45.76 19.68
C LEU A 457 44.95 45.70 19.21
N ASP A 458 45.79 46.60 19.72
CA ASP A 458 47.23 46.59 19.47
C ASP A 458 47.86 45.31 20.04
N THR A 459 48.39 44.46 19.16
CA THR A 459 49.22 43.31 19.55
C THR A 459 50.55 43.82 20.11
N VAL A 460 50.61 44.01 21.43
CA VAL A 460 51.83 44.42 22.13
C VAL A 460 52.90 43.34 21.97
N LEU A 461 53.99 43.70 21.29
CA LEU A 461 55.25 42.96 21.27
C LEU A 461 55.81 42.88 22.69
N ILE A 462 55.73 41.73 23.35
CA ILE A 462 56.46 41.47 24.59
C ILE A 462 57.82 40.87 24.24
N ALA A 463 58.84 41.71 24.22
CA ALA A 463 60.23 41.30 24.30
C ALA A 463 60.60 41.00 25.76
N SER A 464 61.46 39.99 25.92
CA SER A 464 62.10 39.48 27.14
C SER A 464 62.52 40.48 28.23
N SER A 465 62.22 40.14 29.50
CA SER A 465 63.13 40.30 30.65
C SER A 465 62.69 39.46 31.86
N ASP A 466 63.65 38.93 32.63
CA ASP A 466 63.46 38.03 33.79
C ASP A 466 62.77 38.66 35.02
N GLU A 467 62.06 37.84 35.84
CA GLU A 467 62.47 37.50 37.22
C GLU A 467 61.49 36.52 37.96
N LEU A 468 62.02 35.34 38.32
CA LEU A 468 61.86 34.55 39.58
C LEU A 468 60.51 34.49 40.35
N LEU A 469 59.78 33.36 40.19
CA LEU A 469 59.52 32.23 41.17
C LEU A 469 59.28 32.49 42.68
N PRO A 470 58.73 31.53 43.50
CA PRO A 470 58.54 30.07 43.29
C PRO A 470 57.20 29.44 43.81
N VAL A 471 57.19 28.08 43.91
CA VAL A 471 56.32 27.15 44.71
C VAL A 471 55.13 26.54 43.92
N LEU A 472 54.89 25.21 43.83
CA LEU A 472 55.66 23.99 44.21
C LEU A 472 55.16 22.74 43.43
N SER A 473 56.03 21.73 43.22
CA SER A 473 55.77 20.27 43.01
C SER A 473 54.78 19.79 41.90
N SER A 474 55.03 18.79 41.06
CA SER A 474 56.15 17.85 40.78
C SER A 474 55.80 17.08 39.46
N PHE A 475 56.58 16.18 38.82
CA PHE A 475 57.82 15.44 39.15
C PHE A 475 58.68 15.17 37.87
N THR A 476 59.78 14.43 38.07
CA THR A 476 60.76 13.78 37.16
C THR A 476 60.18 12.70 36.21
N ALA A 477 60.87 12.12 35.20
CA ALA A 477 62.07 12.37 34.36
C ALA A 477 62.14 11.18 33.35
N ILE A 478 62.86 11.18 32.21
CA ILE A 478 64.33 10.97 32.03
C ILE A 478 64.67 11.23 30.54
N SER A 479 65.91 11.65 30.28
CA SER A 479 66.48 12.02 28.97
C SER A 479 67.35 10.91 28.33
N LEU A 480 67.58 11.01 27.02
CA LEU A 480 68.81 10.74 26.22
C LEU A 480 68.43 11.05 24.74
N GLY A 481 69.11 11.84 23.91
CA GLY A 481 70.57 11.95 23.69
C GLY A 481 70.98 10.92 22.60
N GLU A 482 71.57 11.25 21.45
CA GLU A 482 72.20 12.49 20.96
C GLU A 482 72.36 12.53 19.41
N ASN A 483 72.63 13.73 18.89
CA ASN A 483 73.57 14.08 17.79
C ASN A 483 73.24 13.92 16.28
N CYS A 484 73.80 14.88 15.54
CA CYS A 484 73.54 15.23 14.14
C CYS A 484 74.70 14.83 13.19
N THR A 485 74.49 14.89 11.86
CA THR A 485 75.20 15.78 10.89
C THR A 485 75.21 15.25 9.44
N ASN A 486 75.02 16.14 8.45
CA ASN A 486 75.75 16.32 7.17
C ASN A 486 76.01 15.11 6.21
N THR A 487 76.04 15.17 4.86
CA THR A 487 76.03 16.25 3.82
C THR A 487 75.88 15.64 2.40
N VAL A 488 75.45 16.45 1.39
CA VAL A 488 75.64 16.43 -0.11
C VAL A 488 76.46 15.30 -0.82
N ASP A 489 76.23 14.84 -2.07
CA ASP A 489 76.04 15.57 -3.36
C ASP A 489 75.86 14.66 -4.63
N ASN A 490 75.54 15.28 -5.80
CA ASN A 490 75.72 14.86 -7.24
C ASN A 490 74.78 13.79 -7.91
N PHE A 491 74.09 14.01 -9.06
CA PHE A 491 74.45 14.33 -10.50
C PHE A 491 74.84 13.07 -11.35
N SER A 492 74.48 12.81 -12.64
CA SER A 492 73.87 13.56 -13.78
C SER A 492 73.30 12.62 -14.92
N THR A 493 72.38 13.11 -15.79
CA THR A 493 72.28 13.00 -17.30
C THR A 493 72.50 11.65 -18.09
N THR A 494 72.01 11.34 -19.33
CA THR A 494 71.45 12.11 -20.49
C THR A 494 70.76 11.22 -21.59
N SER A 495 69.67 11.71 -22.20
CA SER A 495 69.25 11.75 -23.64
C SER A 495 69.41 10.60 -24.70
N SER A 496 68.25 10.12 -25.21
CA SER A 496 67.77 10.00 -26.64
C SER A 496 68.53 9.30 -27.81
N SER A 497 67.84 8.44 -28.61
CA SER A 497 67.37 8.75 -30.01
C SER A 497 66.77 7.57 -30.85
N ASN A 498 65.65 7.86 -31.54
CA ASN A 498 65.13 7.46 -32.89
C ASN A 498 65.02 6.02 -33.51
N SER A 499 63.85 5.83 -34.17
CA SER A 499 63.56 5.30 -35.55
C SER A 499 63.38 3.80 -35.92
N ALA A 500 62.12 3.47 -36.23
CA ALA A 500 61.54 3.00 -37.53
C ALA A 500 61.63 1.52 -38.05
N ASP A 501 60.56 1.18 -38.81
CA ASP A 501 60.39 0.08 -39.81
C ASP A 501 60.41 -1.40 -39.33
N GLN A 502 59.77 -2.40 -39.94
CA GLN A 502 58.61 -2.61 -40.86
C GLN A 502 58.52 -4.15 -41.13
N SER A 503 57.56 -4.63 -41.95
CA SER A 503 57.50 -5.98 -42.58
C SER A 503 57.03 -7.18 -41.69
N THR A 504 56.36 -8.26 -42.11
CA THR A 504 55.34 -8.60 -43.15
C THR A 504 55.04 -10.12 -43.06
N GLU A 505 53.77 -10.52 -43.25
CA GLU A 505 53.29 -11.74 -43.93
C GLU A 505 53.39 -13.21 -43.39
N LYS A 506 52.26 -13.91 -43.64
CA LYS A 506 52.07 -15.32 -44.10
C LYS A 506 51.81 -16.49 -43.11
N TYR A 507 50.58 -17.03 -43.22
CA TYR A 507 50.12 -18.39 -42.86
C TYR A 507 50.65 -19.47 -43.85
N PRO A 508 50.54 -20.81 -43.59
CA PRO A 508 49.35 -21.57 -44.05
C PRO A 508 49.00 -22.97 -43.41
N VAL A 509 47.83 -23.51 -43.82
CA VAL A 509 47.38 -24.96 -43.89
C VAL A 509 46.70 -25.65 -42.66
N LYS A 510 45.79 -26.60 -43.00
CA LYS A 510 44.75 -27.31 -42.22
C LYS A 510 45.00 -28.84 -42.13
N GLN A 511 44.32 -29.53 -41.19
CA GLN A 511 43.57 -30.81 -41.35
C GLN A 511 42.71 -31.03 -40.06
N GLN A 512 41.37 -31.16 -40.12
CA GLN A 512 40.56 -32.41 -40.19
C GLN A 512 40.85 -33.43 -39.05
N GLN A 513 39.88 -34.06 -38.36
CA GLN A 513 38.40 -34.09 -38.44
C GLN A 513 37.78 -34.73 -37.15
N GLN A 514 36.44 -34.78 -37.07
CA GLN A 514 35.57 -35.57 -36.15
C GLN A 514 35.04 -34.92 -34.84
N GLN A 515 33.70 -34.89 -34.77
CA GLN A 515 32.78 -34.81 -33.62
C GLN A 515 32.00 -36.16 -33.55
N PRO A 516 31.07 -36.46 -32.60
CA PRO A 516 30.54 -35.65 -31.48
C PRO A 516 30.43 -36.36 -30.11
N SER A 517 30.30 -35.60 -29.01
CA SER A 517 29.15 -35.77 -28.08
C SER A 517 29.01 -34.63 -27.05
N ARG A 518 27.76 -34.18 -26.93
CA ARG A 518 27.16 -33.15 -26.08
C ARG A 518 27.50 -33.19 -24.57
N ALA A 519 27.37 -32.01 -23.97
CA ALA A 519 26.83 -31.74 -22.62
C ALA A 519 27.74 -31.94 -21.40
N ARG A 520 28.78 -31.10 -21.30
CA ARG A 520 29.13 -30.25 -20.14
C ARG A 520 30.10 -29.16 -20.62
N ASP A 521 30.44 -28.22 -19.75
CA ASP A 521 31.41 -27.13 -19.97
C ASP A 521 30.97 -26.04 -20.97
N PHE A 522 30.25 -25.03 -20.47
CA PHE A 522 29.99 -23.77 -21.17
C PHE A 522 30.06 -22.51 -20.29
N LEU A 523 30.67 -22.63 -19.08
CA LEU A 523 30.76 -21.54 -18.09
C LEU A 523 32.17 -21.30 -17.50
N HIS A 524 33.21 -21.94 -18.06
CA HIS A 524 34.60 -21.77 -17.62
C HIS A 524 35.54 -21.42 -18.77
N GLN A 525 35.28 -20.28 -19.43
CA GLN A 525 36.17 -19.80 -20.49
C GLN A 525 36.12 -18.28 -20.76
N GLU A 526 35.96 -17.45 -19.72
CA GLU A 526 36.01 -15.98 -19.87
C GLU A 526 36.64 -15.27 -18.65
N ARG A 527 37.78 -15.81 -18.17
CA ARG A 527 38.76 -15.06 -17.36
C ARG A 527 40.09 -15.06 -18.10
N ASP A 528 40.36 -13.98 -18.83
CA ASP A 528 41.68 -13.37 -19.02
C ASP A 528 41.61 -12.21 -20.03
N LYS A 529 42.28 -11.09 -19.70
CA LYS A 529 42.47 -9.82 -20.48
C LYS A 529 41.31 -8.81 -20.45
N PRO A 530 41.48 -7.67 -19.74
CA PRO A 530 41.40 -6.38 -20.44
C PRO A 530 42.36 -5.27 -19.95
N LEU A 531 43.33 -5.54 -19.07
CA LEU A 531 44.12 -4.49 -18.40
C LEU A 531 45.28 -3.85 -19.22
N ALA A 532 45.60 -4.38 -20.40
CA ALA A 532 46.88 -4.10 -21.05
C ALA A 532 46.99 -2.80 -21.88
N GLU A 533 45.89 -2.07 -22.15
CA GLU A 533 45.88 -1.00 -23.18
C GLU A 533 45.52 0.41 -22.69
N MET A 534 45.08 0.60 -21.43
CA MET A 534 44.71 1.92 -20.93
C MET A 534 45.88 2.61 -20.21
N SER A 535 46.09 3.91 -20.45
CA SER A 535 47.09 4.72 -19.75
C SER A 535 46.47 5.65 -18.70
N VAL A 536 47.21 5.95 -17.63
CA VAL A 536 46.77 6.84 -16.52
C VAL A 536 46.20 8.18 -17.02
N PRO A 537 46.81 8.91 -17.99
CA PRO A 537 46.23 10.16 -18.49
C PRO A 537 44.88 10.00 -19.20
N LEU A 538 44.68 8.88 -19.92
CA LEU A 538 43.40 8.58 -20.59
C LEU A 538 42.32 8.17 -19.58
N PHE A 539 42.71 7.45 -18.52
CA PHE A 539 41.84 7.11 -17.40
C PHE A 539 41.38 8.37 -16.63
N LEU A 540 42.32 9.22 -16.22
CA LEU A 540 41.98 10.47 -15.51
C LEU A 540 41.10 11.40 -16.36
N LYS A 541 41.29 11.40 -17.69
CA LYS A 541 40.40 12.08 -18.64
C LYS A 541 39.00 11.48 -18.69
N SER A 542 38.87 10.15 -18.78
CA SER A 542 37.55 9.50 -18.91
C SER A 542 36.67 9.68 -17.66
N ILE A 543 37.30 9.85 -16.48
CA ILE A 543 36.60 10.15 -15.22
C ILE A 543 36.50 11.65 -14.92
N GLY A 544 37.01 12.53 -15.78
CA GLY A 544 36.98 13.99 -15.59
C GLY A 544 37.78 14.48 -14.37
N LEU A 545 38.93 13.87 -14.08
CA LEU A 545 39.88 14.25 -13.03
C LEU A 545 41.28 14.55 -13.61
N GLU A 546 41.34 15.19 -14.78
CA GLU A 546 42.59 15.56 -15.47
C GLU A 546 43.55 16.37 -14.59
N CYS A 547 43.03 17.17 -13.65
CA CYS A 547 43.80 17.93 -12.66
C CYS A 547 44.71 17.07 -11.76
N LEU A 548 44.49 15.76 -11.66
CA LEU A 548 45.34 14.85 -10.87
C LEU A 548 46.51 14.27 -11.68
N LYS A 549 46.62 14.58 -12.98
CA LYS A 549 47.63 14.00 -13.87
C LYS A 549 49.05 14.27 -13.41
N ASP A 550 49.34 15.51 -12.99
CA ASP A 550 50.69 15.88 -12.55
C ASP A 550 51.04 15.26 -11.19
N LEU A 551 50.04 15.05 -10.33
CA LEU A 551 50.19 14.35 -9.05
C LEU A 551 50.52 12.86 -9.27
N PHE A 552 49.74 12.19 -10.12
CA PHE A 552 49.96 10.78 -10.48
C PHE A 552 51.30 10.57 -11.19
N TYR A 553 51.75 11.53 -11.99
CA TYR A 553 53.07 11.49 -12.62
C TYR A 553 54.20 11.70 -11.61
N LYS A 554 54.06 12.67 -10.69
CA LYS A 554 55.05 12.96 -9.63
C LYS A 554 55.25 11.78 -8.67
N GLU A 555 54.16 11.18 -8.22
CA GLU A 555 54.16 10.06 -7.28
C GLU A 555 54.26 8.68 -7.99
N GLN A 556 54.47 8.66 -9.32
CA GLN A 556 54.61 7.46 -10.17
C GLN A 556 53.48 6.42 -10.05
N ILE A 557 52.24 6.88 -9.82
CA ILE A 557 51.08 6.01 -9.63
C ILE A 557 50.60 5.47 -10.97
N THR A 558 50.84 4.18 -11.20
CA THR A 558 50.31 3.42 -12.34
C THR A 558 48.90 2.91 -12.06
N LEU A 559 48.20 2.36 -13.07
CA LEU A 559 46.82 1.89 -12.92
C LEU A 559 46.74 0.64 -12.02
N ASP A 560 47.73 -0.24 -12.11
CA ASP A 560 47.93 -1.42 -11.26
C ASP A 560 48.15 -1.01 -9.80
N VAL A 561 49.02 -0.05 -9.52
CA VAL A 561 49.19 0.49 -8.16
C VAL A 561 47.89 1.12 -7.65
N LEU A 562 47.18 1.91 -8.47
CA LEU A 562 45.93 2.57 -8.09
C LEU A 562 44.82 1.60 -7.65
N VAL A 563 44.82 0.35 -8.14
CA VAL A 563 43.86 -0.69 -7.75
C VAL A 563 44.03 -1.11 -6.29
N GLU A 564 45.26 -1.12 -5.80
CA GLU A 564 45.61 -1.55 -4.45
C GLU A 564 45.56 -0.38 -3.44
N MET A 565 45.44 0.87 -3.92
CA MET A 565 45.39 2.06 -3.06
C MET A 565 44.05 2.22 -2.32
N SER A 566 44.12 2.37 -1.00
CA SER A 566 42.96 2.70 -0.17
C SER A 566 42.60 4.18 -0.21
N HIS A 567 41.46 4.51 0.40
CA HIS A 567 41.03 5.88 0.66
C HIS A 567 42.00 6.69 1.53
N GLU A 568 42.83 6.06 2.36
CA GLU A 568 43.83 6.76 3.17
C GLU A 568 45.16 6.92 2.41
N ASP A 569 45.55 5.97 1.55
CA ASP A 569 46.74 6.10 0.70
C ASP A 569 46.57 7.25 -0.31
N LEU A 570 45.40 7.32 -0.96
CA LEU A 570 45.04 8.44 -1.85
C LEU A 570 44.98 9.79 -1.13
N LYS A 571 44.74 9.80 0.18
CA LYS A 571 44.71 11.01 1.01
C LYS A 571 46.13 11.42 1.42
N ALA A 572 47.01 10.45 1.72
CA ALA A 572 48.41 10.69 2.04
C ALA A 572 49.20 11.31 0.87
N ILE A 573 48.92 10.90 -0.37
CA ILE A 573 49.50 11.54 -1.58
C ILE A 573 48.89 12.92 -1.90
N GLY A 574 47.91 13.42 -1.13
CA GLY A 574 47.35 14.76 -1.31
C GLY A 574 45.99 14.86 -2.02
N VAL A 575 45.31 13.76 -2.37
CA VAL A 575 43.91 13.83 -2.86
C VAL A 575 42.96 14.00 -1.66
N SER A 576 42.90 15.21 -1.11
CA SER A 576 42.18 15.53 0.14
C SER A 576 40.65 15.43 0.04
N THR A 577 40.07 15.64 -1.15
CA THR A 577 38.61 15.58 -1.38
C THR A 577 38.09 14.16 -1.47
N TYR A 578 37.21 13.75 -0.54
CA TYR A 578 36.61 12.39 -0.52
C TYR A 578 35.95 12.00 -1.85
N GLY A 579 35.20 12.91 -2.46
CA GLY A 579 34.53 12.67 -3.75
C GLY A 579 35.50 12.33 -4.89
N MET A 580 36.70 12.91 -4.91
CA MET A 580 37.74 12.59 -5.90
C MET A 580 38.34 11.21 -5.63
N ARG A 581 38.66 10.89 -4.35
CA ARG A 581 39.13 9.54 -3.95
C ARG A 581 38.12 8.45 -4.29
N HIS A 582 36.85 8.66 -3.94
CA HIS A 582 35.77 7.72 -4.24
C HIS A 582 35.56 7.53 -5.75
N LYS A 583 35.65 8.62 -6.54
CA LYS A 583 35.52 8.55 -8.00
C LYS A 583 36.72 7.84 -8.65
N LEU A 584 37.94 7.99 -8.12
CA LEU A 584 39.11 7.22 -8.54
C LEU A 584 38.92 5.72 -8.28
N ILE A 585 38.77 5.33 -7.01
CA ILE A 585 38.64 3.92 -6.58
C ILE A 585 37.49 3.24 -7.33
N ARG A 586 36.29 3.82 -7.31
CA ARG A 586 35.11 3.26 -7.97
C ARG A 586 35.18 3.25 -9.50
N SER A 587 36.11 3.98 -10.11
CA SER A 587 36.30 3.95 -11.57
C SER A 587 37.47 3.06 -11.99
N ILE A 588 38.50 2.90 -11.16
CA ILE A 588 39.54 1.90 -11.41
C ILE A 588 38.99 0.49 -11.19
N GLU A 589 38.17 0.26 -10.13
CA GLU A 589 37.42 -0.99 -9.92
C GLU A 589 36.61 -1.41 -11.16
N LYS A 590 35.91 -0.46 -11.80
CA LYS A 590 35.15 -0.70 -13.04
C LYS A 590 36.02 -1.07 -14.26
N LEU A 591 37.33 -0.88 -14.17
CA LEU A 591 38.29 -1.15 -15.23
C LEU A 591 39.12 -2.41 -14.93
N THR A 592 39.46 -2.71 -13.67
CA THR A 592 40.07 -3.98 -13.27
C THR A 592 39.12 -5.16 -13.30
N ILE A 593 37.87 -4.98 -12.86
CA ILE A 593 36.82 -6.01 -12.99
C ILE A 593 36.51 -6.30 -14.48
N GLY A 594 36.97 -5.41 -15.37
CA GLY A 594 36.53 -5.32 -16.74
C GLY A 594 35.11 -4.76 -16.79
N GLN A 595 34.83 -3.93 -17.80
CA GLN A 595 33.47 -3.92 -18.29
C GLN A 595 33.21 -5.31 -18.88
N PRO A 596 32.13 -6.02 -18.48
CA PRO A 596 31.60 -7.08 -19.31
C PRO A 596 30.95 -6.44 -20.55
N ILE A 597 31.78 -5.98 -21.49
CA ILE A 597 31.40 -5.75 -22.90
C ILE A 597 31.15 -7.15 -23.48
N GLY A 598 30.03 -7.78 -23.12
CA GLY A 598 29.78 -9.16 -23.51
C GLY A 598 29.03 -10.04 -22.51
N CYS A 599 28.80 -9.64 -21.26
CA CYS A 599 27.72 -10.27 -20.48
C CYS A 599 26.36 -9.80 -21.01
N SER A 600 26.06 -10.20 -22.24
CA SER A 600 24.69 -10.36 -22.67
C SER A 600 24.05 -11.33 -21.68
N MET A 601 23.07 -10.81 -20.94
CA MET A 601 22.04 -11.67 -20.38
C MET A 601 21.58 -12.58 -21.53
N PRO A 602 21.58 -13.92 -21.40
CA PRO A 602 21.27 -14.79 -22.52
C PRO A 602 19.90 -14.45 -23.14
N GLY A 603 19.92 -13.94 -24.38
CA GLY A 603 18.72 -13.43 -25.08
C GLY A 603 18.38 -11.94 -24.88
N PHE A 604 19.26 -11.12 -24.28
CA PHE A 604 19.05 -9.67 -24.10
C PHE A 604 19.41 -8.90 -25.38
N PRO A 605 18.50 -8.11 -25.98
CA PRO A 605 18.78 -7.33 -27.17
C PRO A 605 19.71 -6.15 -26.86
N SER A 606 20.62 -5.83 -27.78
CA SER A 606 21.56 -4.72 -27.66
C SER A 606 20.84 -3.36 -27.66
N THR A 607 20.56 -2.83 -26.47
CA THR A 607 19.94 -1.51 -26.27
C THR A 607 20.98 -0.38 -26.26
N PRO A 608 20.63 0.82 -26.78
CA PRO A 608 21.54 1.96 -26.81
C PRO A 608 21.92 2.46 -25.40
N VAL A 609 23.10 3.07 -25.31
CA VAL A 609 23.71 3.52 -24.05
C VAL A 609 22.82 4.54 -23.34
N GLY A 610 22.36 4.18 -22.13
CA GLY A 610 21.58 5.07 -21.25
C GLY A 610 20.29 4.48 -20.66
N PHE A 611 19.75 3.41 -21.25
CA PHE A 611 18.50 2.81 -20.75
C PHE A 611 18.74 1.88 -19.54
N ASN A 612 18.18 2.24 -18.38
CA ASN A 612 18.41 1.57 -17.09
C ASN A 612 17.16 0.90 -16.46
N GLY A 613 16.03 0.89 -17.17
CA GLY A 613 14.75 0.35 -16.70
C GLY A 613 14.52 -1.13 -17.03
N ALA A 614 13.33 -1.63 -16.68
CA ALA A 614 12.89 -2.97 -17.07
C ALA A 614 12.37 -3.01 -18.52
N VAL A 615 12.72 -4.07 -19.26
CA VAL A 615 12.34 -4.29 -20.67
C VAL A 615 11.50 -5.55 -20.79
N LEU A 616 10.49 -5.54 -21.66
CA LEU A 616 9.63 -6.70 -21.95
C LEU A 616 9.89 -7.21 -23.37
N VAL A 617 10.62 -8.32 -23.51
CA VAL A 617 10.93 -8.92 -24.82
C VAL A 617 9.87 -9.98 -25.16
N PRO A 618 9.11 -9.84 -26.27
CA PRO A 618 8.18 -10.88 -26.68
C PRO A 618 8.92 -12.16 -27.09
N LEU A 619 8.46 -13.30 -26.59
CA LEU A 619 8.92 -14.62 -27.05
C LEU A 619 8.05 -15.05 -28.25
N PRO A 620 8.64 -15.53 -29.35
CA PRO A 620 7.89 -16.14 -30.44
C PRO A 620 7.37 -17.53 -30.01
N ALA A 621 6.28 -17.98 -30.64
CA ALA A 621 5.55 -19.17 -30.20
C ALA A 621 6.31 -20.50 -30.35
N ASP A 622 7.37 -20.52 -31.17
CA ASP A 622 8.29 -21.64 -31.37
C ASP A 622 9.45 -21.66 -30.35
N HIS A 623 9.57 -20.65 -29.50
CA HIS A 623 10.64 -20.59 -28.50
C HIS A 623 10.41 -21.62 -27.37
N LEU A 624 11.46 -22.33 -26.96
CA LEU A 624 11.38 -23.36 -25.93
C LEU A 624 10.75 -22.88 -24.61
N GLU A 625 11.06 -21.65 -24.18
CA GLU A 625 10.45 -21.07 -22.98
C GLU A 625 8.98 -20.67 -23.19
N PHE A 626 8.56 -20.31 -24.42
CA PHE A 626 7.14 -20.07 -24.72
C PHE A 626 6.37 -21.39 -24.61
N LEU A 627 6.89 -22.45 -25.25
CA LEU A 627 6.28 -23.78 -25.24
C LEU A 627 6.21 -24.39 -23.84
N ALA A 628 7.24 -24.18 -23.00
CA ALA A 628 7.24 -24.64 -21.61
C ALA A 628 6.19 -23.91 -20.77
N VAL A 629 6.07 -22.59 -20.89
CA VAL A 629 5.02 -21.80 -20.22
C VAL A 629 3.63 -22.15 -20.76
N GLU A 630 3.50 -22.44 -22.06
CA GLU A 630 2.24 -22.93 -22.63
C GLU A 630 1.84 -24.27 -22.02
N ASP A 631 2.72 -25.26 -22.04
CA ASP A 631 2.46 -26.60 -21.51
C ASP A 631 2.11 -26.57 -20.02
N GLU A 632 2.86 -25.83 -19.21
CA GLU A 632 2.55 -25.62 -17.78
C GLU A 632 1.18 -24.95 -17.61
N MET A 633 0.87 -23.88 -18.35
CA MET A 633 -0.46 -23.26 -18.30
C MET A 633 -1.58 -24.22 -18.71
N GLN A 634 -1.43 -25.01 -19.79
CA GLN A 634 -2.44 -26.00 -20.17
C GLN A 634 -2.61 -27.07 -19.08
N SER A 635 -1.54 -27.47 -18.39
CA SER A 635 -1.58 -28.47 -17.32
C SER A 635 -2.40 -28.02 -16.09
N THR A 636 -2.57 -26.71 -15.89
CA THR A 636 -3.40 -26.15 -14.79
C THR A 636 -4.91 -26.24 -15.04
N ILE A 637 -5.35 -26.74 -16.19
CA ILE A 637 -6.77 -26.86 -16.53
C ILE A 637 -7.41 -28.00 -15.71
N VAL A 638 -8.24 -27.62 -14.74
CA VAL A 638 -9.00 -28.54 -13.88
C VAL A 638 -10.50 -28.34 -14.12
N PRO A 639 -11.30 -29.42 -14.27
CA PRO A 639 -12.77 -29.30 -14.37
C PRO A 639 -13.36 -28.78 -13.05
N HIS A 640 -14.21 -27.77 -13.15
CA HIS A 640 -14.89 -27.16 -12.00
C HIS A 640 -16.42 -27.28 -12.15
N SER A 641 -17.09 -27.85 -11.15
CA SER A 641 -18.55 -27.88 -11.03
C SER A 641 -18.99 -27.32 -9.69
N ASP A 642 -19.77 -26.24 -9.71
CA ASP A 642 -20.44 -25.72 -8.53
C ASP A 642 -21.58 -26.68 -8.09
N PRO A 643 -21.86 -26.88 -6.78
CA PRO A 643 -23.05 -27.62 -6.32
C PRO A 643 -24.40 -27.10 -6.85
N ALA A 644 -24.47 -25.87 -7.37
CA ALA A 644 -25.64 -25.36 -8.11
C ALA A 644 -25.79 -25.92 -9.54
N GLY A 645 -24.89 -26.80 -10.00
CA GLY A 645 -24.88 -27.35 -11.36
C GLY A 645 -24.31 -26.40 -12.43
N ALA A 646 -23.95 -25.18 -12.04
CA ALA A 646 -23.27 -24.21 -12.91
C ALA A 646 -21.76 -24.50 -12.96
N GLY A 647 -21.33 -25.21 -13.99
CA GLY A 647 -19.92 -25.52 -14.23
C GLY A 647 -19.65 -25.73 -15.72
N GLY A 648 -18.46 -25.35 -16.16
CA GLY A 648 -18.02 -25.45 -17.55
C GLY A 648 -16.61 -26.00 -17.61
N VAL A 649 -16.38 -26.88 -18.59
CA VAL A 649 -15.06 -27.48 -18.83
C VAL A 649 -14.26 -26.53 -19.72
N PHE A 650 -13.31 -25.80 -19.12
CA PHE A 650 -12.23 -25.20 -19.91
C PHE A 650 -11.40 -26.33 -20.53
N THR A 651 -11.13 -26.26 -21.83
CA THR A 651 -10.43 -27.34 -22.57
C THR A 651 -9.04 -26.94 -23.05
N LYS A 652 -8.81 -25.64 -23.28
CA LYS A 652 -7.50 -25.08 -23.66
C LYS A 652 -7.44 -23.58 -23.35
N TYR A 653 -6.29 -23.07 -22.91
CA TYR A 653 -5.95 -21.65 -22.96
C TYR A 653 -5.45 -21.26 -24.35
N ASN A 654 -5.99 -20.18 -24.93
CA ASN A 654 -5.45 -19.58 -26.15
C ASN A 654 -4.44 -18.49 -25.78
N ILE A 655 -3.16 -18.84 -25.72
CA ILE A 655 -2.09 -17.92 -25.30
C ILE A 655 -1.81 -16.93 -26.44
N SER A 656 -2.09 -15.65 -26.19
CA SER A 656 -1.93 -14.57 -27.18
C SER A 656 -0.49 -14.07 -27.28
N LYS A 657 0.25 -14.06 -26.16
CA LYS A 657 1.62 -13.54 -26.07
C LYS A 657 2.29 -14.00 -24.77
N VAL A 658 3.57 -14.36 -24.84
CA VAL A 658 4.45 -14.47 -23.66
C VAL A 658 5.56 -13.43 -23.81
N GLN A 659 5.93 -12.75 -22.72
CA GLN A 659 7.02 -11.78 -22.72
C GLN A 659 7.99 -12.06 -21.57
N LYS A 660 9.28 -12.10 -21.88
CA LYS A 660 10.35 -12.24 -20.90
C LYS A 660 10.69 -10.87 -20.31
N VAL A 661 10.66 -10.77 -18.98
CA VAL A 661 11.01 -9.56 -18.24
C VAL A 661 12.53 -9.50 -18.07
N PHE A 662 13.13 -8.39 -18.48
CA PHE A 662 14.56 -8.17 -18.48
C PHE A 662 14.90 -6.91 -17.70
N ASN A 663 15.41 -7.05 -16.48
CA ASN A 663 15.82 -5.94 -15.63
C ASN A 663 17.34 -6.00 -15.37
N ARG A 664 18.07 -5.03 -15.93
CA ARG A 664 19.53 -4.98 -15.85
C ARG A 664 20.04 -4.78 -14.43
N ARG A 665 19.43 -3.85 -13.67
CA ARG A 665 19.81 -3.56 -12.28
C ARG A 665 19.57 -4.75 -11.35
N LEU A 666 18.52 -5.53 -11.59
CA LEU A 666 18.34 -6.81 -10.90
C LEU A 666 19.47 -7.77 -11.22
N TRP A 667 19.77 -7.98 -12.51
CA TRP A 667 20.78 -8.94 -12.92
C TRP A 667 22.16 -8.62 -12.31
N GLU A 668 22.55 -7.35 -12.31
CA GLU A 668 23.78 -6.87 -11.68
C GLU A 668 23.80 -7.14 -10.15
N ARG A 669 22.65 -6.98 -9.45
CA ARG A 669 22.52 -7.34 -8.03
C ARG A 669 22.55 -8.84 -7.77
N TYR A 670 21.91 -9.62 -8.65
CA TYR A 670 21.87 -11.09 -8.58
C TYR A 670 23.27 -11.67 -8.73
N ILE A 671 24.02 -11.26 -9.77
CA ILE A 671 25.40 -11.69 -10.00
C ILE A 671 26.27 -11.31 -8.79
N ARG A 672 26.21 -10.05 -8.32
CA ARG A 672 26.97 -9.63 -7.14
C ARG A 672 26.68 -10.50 -5.91
N ARG A 673 25.42 -10.73 -5.54
CA ARG A 673 25.10 -11.55 -4.37
C ARG A 673 25.49 -13.02 -4.55
N ARG A 674 25.42 -13.53 -5.78
CA ARG A 674 25.90 -14.87 -6.13
C ARG A 674 27.40 -15.00 -5.98
N ASP A 675 28.15 -13.95 -6.31
CA ASP A 675 29.60 -13.90 -6.15
C ASP A 675 29.99 -13.73 -4.66
N ASP A 676 29.31 -12.87 -3.89
CA ASP A 676 29.47 -12.78 -2.41
C ASP A 676 29.29 -14.17 -1.75
N ILE A 677 28.25 -14.91 -2.17
CA ILE A 677 27.97 -16.28 -1.68
C ILE A 677 29.04 -17.27 -2.13
N ALA A 678 29.62 -17.11 -3.32
CA ALA A 678 30.72 -17.96 -3.74
C ALA A 678 31.99 -17.70 -2.90
N GLU A 679 32.27 -16.45 -2.52
CA GLU A 679 33.36 -16.13 -1.58
C GLU A 679 33.11 -16.76 -0.19
N GLU A 680 31.88 -16.65 0.33
CA GLU A 680 31.46 -17.27 1.60
C GLU A 680 31.43 -18.82 1.56
N ASN A 681 31.35 -19.43 0.36
CA ASN A 681 31.15 -20.88 0.16
C ASN A 681 32.18 -21.50 -0.82
N ASN A 682 33.48 -21.30 -0.54
CA ASN A 682 34.62 -21.97 -1.20
C ASN A 682 34.62 -21.92 -2.75
N GLY A 683 34.21 -20.80 -3.32
CA GLY A 683 34.13 -20.56 -4.77
C GLY A 683 32.90 -21.16 -5.46
N GLN A 684 31.98 -21.79 -4.72
CA GLN A 684 30.75 -22.36 -5.26
C GLN A 684 29.54 -21.54 -4.83
N HIS A 685 28.79 -20.99 -5.79
CA HIS A 685 27.52 -20.35 -5.49
C HIS A 685 26.42 -21.40 -5.29
N ASN A 686 25.64 -21.27 -4.22
CA ASN A 686 24.49 -22.11 -3.94
C ASN A 686 23.22 -21.26 -3.99
N GLU A 687 22.32 -21.56 -4.93
CA GLU A 687 21.09 -20.77 -5.14
C GLU A 687 20.14 -20.78 -3.92
N LYS A 688 20.28 -21.72 -2.99
CA LYS A 688 19.53 -21.70 -1.72
C LYS A 688 20.03 -20.61 -0.76
N LEU A 689 21.31 -20.23 -0.83
CA LEU A 689 21.93 -19.21 0.02
C LEU A 689 21.61 -17.78 -0.44
N LEU A 690 21.14 -17.59 -1.69
CA LEU A 690 20.68 -16.29 -2.21
C LEU A 690 19.55 -15.68 -1.38
N PHE A 691 18.82 -16.49 -0.61
CA PHE A 691 17.69 -16.08 0.24
C PHE A 691 18.07 -15.78 1.70
N HIS A 692 19.31 -16.01 2.12
CA HIS A 692 19.71 -16.04 3.55
C HIS A 692 19.92 -14.65 4.20
N GLY A 693 19.31 -13.59 3.67
CA GLY A 693 19.36 -12.22 4.22
C GLY A 693 18.07 -11.73 4.88
N SER A 694 16.99 -12.52 4.90
CA SER A 694 15.68 -12.08 5.42
C SER A 694 15.56 -12.27 6.94
N PRO A 695 15.25 -11.22 7.74
CA PRO A 695 15.05 -11.33 9.19
C PRO A 695 13.95 -12.32 9.62
N PHE A 696 13.02 -12.64 8.71
CA PHE A 696 11.86 -13.50 8.98
C PHE A 696 12.21 -14.99 9.18
N VAL A 697 13.34 -15.48 8.66
CA VAL A 697 13.68 -16.92 8.72
C VAL A 697 13.89 -17.40 10.15
N ASN A 698 14.48 -16.57 11.02
CA ASN A 698 14.75 -16.93 12.41
C ASN A 698 13.45 -17.14 13.22
N ALA A 699 12.37 -16.44 12.86
CA ALA A 699 11.05 -16.63 13.45
C ALA A 699 10.38 -17.95 13.00
N ILE A 700 10.56 -18.34 11.74
CA ILE A 700 10.00 -19.59 11.17
C ILE A 700 10.66 -20.82 11.81
N VAL A 701 11.98 -20.80 11.98
CA VAL A 701 12.73 -21.92 12.59
C VAL A 701 12.38 -22.10 14.06
N GLN A 702 12.14 -21.02 14.82
CA GLN A 702 11.85 -21.10 16.25
C GLN A 702 10.39 -21.40 16.59
N LYS A 703 9.42 -20.97 15.76
CA LYS A 703 7.97 -21.11 16.04
C LYS A 703 7.28 -22.23 15.27
N GLY A 704 7.97 -22.85 14.31
CA GLY A 704 7.38 -23.84 13.41
C GLY A 704 6.61 -23.19 12.25
N PHE A 705 6.32 -24.00 11.23
CA PHE A 705 5.62 -23.56 10.03
C PHE A 705 4.10 -23.54 10.26
N ASP A 706 3.52 -22.34 10.41
CA ASP A 706 2.07 -22.11 10.40
C ASP A 706 1.73 -21.25 9.18
N GLU A 707 0.91 -21.80 8.27
CA GLU A 707 0.51 -21.19 7.00
C GLU A 707 -0.10 -19.79 7.17
N ARG A 708 -0.69 -19.49 8.34
CA ARG A 708 -1.25 -18.16 8.64
C ARG A 708 -0.20 -17.06 8.76
N HIS A 709 1.07 -17.41 9.01
CA HIS A 709 2.18 -16.46 9.03
C HIS A 709 2.82 -16.27 7.64
N ALA A 710 2.62 -17.21 6.69
CA ALA A 710 3.12 -17.07 5.33
C ALA A 710 2.48 -15.88 4.58
N TYR A 711 1.25 -15.50 4.95
CA TYR A 711 0.54 -14.35 4.38
C TYR A 711 1.18 -12.99 4.72
N ILE A 712 1.97 -12.92 5.79
CA ILE A 712 2.67 -11.70 6.25
C ILE A 712 4.14 -11.70 5.76
N GLY A 713 4.63 -12.83 5.25
CA GLY A 713 6.04 -13.08 4.91
C GLY A 713 6.33 -13.25 3.41
N GLY A 714 5.95 -12.29 2.57
CA GLY A 714 6.68 -11.96 1.32
C GLY A 714 6.87 -13.03 0.22
N MET A 715 6.25 -14.21 0.26
CA MET A 715 6.50 -15.27 -0.74
C MET A 715 5.95 -15.01 -2.16
N PHE A 716 5.23 -13.90 -2.39
CA PHE A 716 4.92 -13.38 -3.74
C PHE A 716 5.77 -12.15 -4.13
N GLY A 717 6.66 -11.66 -3.26
CA GLY A 717 7.40 -10.41 -3.47
C GLY A 717 8.52 -10.49 -4.51
N ALA A 718 9.12 -11.66 -4.70
CA ALA A 718 10.30 -11.80 -5.59
C ALA A 718 9.99 -11.63 -7.08
N GLY A 719 8.74 -11.86 -7.51
CA GLY A 719 8.33 -11.66 -8.92
C GLY A 719 7.86 -10.24 -9.26
N ILE A 720 7.45 -9.45 -8.25
CA ILE A 720 6.71 -8.19 -8.46
C ILE A 720 7.63 -6.96 -8.39
N TYR A 721 8.79 -7.06 -7.75
CA TYR A 721 9.76 -5.96 -7.60
C TYR A 721 10.44 -5.45 -8.90
N PHE A 722 10.06 -5.96 -10.08
CA PHE A 722 10.81 -5.77 -11.34
C PHE A 722 10.06 -5.14 -12.50
N ALA A 723 8.87 -4.59 -12.26
CA ALA A 723 8.14 -3.79 -13.23
C ALA A 723 7.67 -2.48 -12.57
N GLU A 724 8.34 -1.37 -12.91
CA GLU A 724 8.03 0.00 -12.41
C GLU A 724 6.60 0.47 -12.77
N HIS A 725 5.83 -0.30 -13.55
CA HIS A 725 4.44 -0.05 -13.92
C HIS A 725 3.49 -1.27 -13.75
N SER A 726 3.83 -2.28 -12.93
CA SER A 726 2.91 -3.41 -12.69
C SER A 726 1.84 -3.09 -11.64
N SER A 727 0.73 -2.50 -12.09
CA SER A 727 -0.48 -2.41 -11.28
C SER A 727 -1.15 -3.80 -11.17
N LYS A 728 -1.02 -4.45 -10.01
CA LYS A 728 -1.72 -5.70 -9.61
C LYS A 728 -1.47 -6.93 -10.51
N SER A 729 -0.54 -7.79 -10.10
CA SER A 729 -0.43 -9.18 -10.62
C SER A 729 -0.86 -10.25 -9.61
N ASN A 730 -1.61 -9.90 -8.57
CA ASN A 730 -2.33 -10.84 -7.68
C ASN A 730 -3.84 -10.54 -7.68
N GLN A 731 -4.45 -10.67 -8.86
CA GLN A 731 -5.86 -11.04 -8.96
C GLN A 731 -5.97 -12.27 -9.86
N TYR A 732 -6.37 -13.38 -9.23
CA TYR A 732 -7.00 -14.59 -9.75
C TYR A 732 -7.15 -14.73 -11.28
N VAL A 733 -6.79 -15.91 -11.80
CA VAL A 733 -7.25 -16.40 -13.12
C VAL A 733 -8.77 -16.60 -13.08
N TYR A 734 -9.56 -15.53 -13.22
CA TYR A 734 -11.02 -15.55 -13.39
C TYR A 734 -11.53 -14.26 -14.06
N GLY A 735 -11.22 -14.08 -15.35
CA GLY A 735 -11.88 -13.15 -16.28
C GLY A 735 -11.48 -11.66 -16.16
N ILE A 736 -11.39 -11.00 -17.32
CA ILE A 736 -11.00 -9.57 -17.45
C ILE A 736 -11.94 -8.68 -16.63
N GLY A 737 -11.38 -7.92 -15.68
CA GLY A 737 -12.12 -6.90 -14.90
C GLY A 737 -11.94 -6.93 -13.38
N GLY A 738 -11.19 -7.89 -12.82
CA GLY A 738 -10.83 -7.89 -11.40
C GLY A 738 -11.96 -8.31 -10.45
N GLY A 739 -12.38 -9.57 -10.54
CA GLY A 739 -13.22 -10.22 -9.51
C GLY A 739 -14.73 -9.93 -9.57
N THR A 740 -15.21 -9.14 -10.54
CA THR A 740 -16.63 -8.86 -10.79
C THR A 740 -17.29 -9.79 -11.81
N GLY A 741 -16.50 -10.60 -12.53
CA GLY A 741 -17.01 -11.38 -13.66
C GLY A 741 -17.18 -10.55 -14.93
N CYS A 742 -17.73 -11.17 -15.98
CA CYS A 742 -17.85 -10.50 -17.28
C CYS A 742 -18.85 -9.33 -17.22
N LEU A 743 -18.50 -8.19 -17.83
CA LEU A 743 -19.34 -6.99 -17.82
C LEU A 743 -20.78 -7.18 -18.34
N PRO A 744 -21.05 -8.01 -19.38
CA PRO A 744 -22.41 -8.20 -19.89
C PRO A 744 -23.35 -8.95 -18.94
N HIS A 745 -22.87 -10.03 -18.30
CA HIS A 745 -23.71 -10.90 -17.47
C HIS A 745 -23.51 -10.70 -15.97
N LYS A 746 -22.49 -9.92 -15.56
CA LYS A 746 -22.10 -9.64 -14.16
C LYS A 746 -21.88 -10.91 -13.31
N ASP A 747 -21.58 -12.02 -13.96
CA ASP A 747 -21.32 -13.32 -13.36
C ASP A 747 -19.82 -13.65 -13.43
N LYS A 748 -19.27 -13.98 -12.26
CA LYS A 748 -17.87 -14.36 -12.01
C LYS A 748 -17.51 -15.69 -12.66
N SER A 749 -18.51 -16.56 -12.83
CA SER A 749 -18.40 -17.90 -13.40
C SER A 749 -18.92 -17.98 -14.84
N CYS A 750 -19.19 -16.85 -15.52
CA CYS A 750 -19.73 -16.88 -16.88
C CYS A 750 -18.77 -17.60 -17.84
N TYR A 751 -19.26 -18.68 -18.46
CA TYR A 751 -18.57 -19.51 -19.46
C TYR A 751 -18.94 -19.14 -20.92
N VAL A 752 -19.90 -18.24 -21.13
CA VAL A 752 -20.41 -17.86 -22.48
C VAL A 752 -19.56 -16.77 -23.14
N CYS A 753 -18.91 -15.92 -22.36
CA CYS A 753 -18.04 -14.85 -22.87
C CYS A 753 -16.59 -15.34 -23.01
N HIS A 754 -15.92 -14.95 -24.09
CA HIS A 754 -14.46 -15.06 -24.20
C HIS A 754 -13.78 -14.34 -23.03
N ARG A 755 -12.76 -14.98 -22.45
CA ARG A 755 -11.93 -14.49 -21.34
C ARG A 755 -10.52 -14.21 -21.82
#